data_AF-A0AAD9IKS0-F1
#
_entry.id   AF-A0AAD9IKS0-F1
#
_cell.length_a   1.000
_cell.length_b   1.000
_cell.length_c   1.000
_cell.angle_alpha   90.00
_cell.angle_beta   90.00
_cell.angle_gamma   90.00
#
_symmetry.space_group_name_H-M   'P 1'
#
loop_
_entity.id
_entity.type
_entity.pdbx_description
1 polymer ?
#
loop_
_entity_poly.entity_id
_entity_poly.type
_entity_poly.pdbx_seq_one_letter_code
_entity_poly.pdbx_strand_id
1 'polypeptide(L)'
;MSVMRLSRVTSSDRRAQTSRASLAVYAWLAFGCILLGTGFIYYRLTTRETKAERHELWALHNAPSQAYCQRRSVPMVCAHGGDDEHFPPNTRGAFEAALAEGAPCMEVSGFTWEELAPLRWPSSDEGVVQLRPLLERLVPKLKTIILDLKPTLQDTMHFTSLTELTQPVASLVQATNCRNCLVWGKFDDVAEAVRRHVSAWELETGYVVMNETAEVRARGWDEPLRSPSHKTAAVHYAMTSPALTARLHAAGKRVFAWTVNSPHMMQRALDAGVDAIVTNHPVQVREVFLKRRAPCIRLYGRAPAIPPAEPVVAAKKPRNIRFPEDDLITSYYLKHPEAKMEPLDIRSFEPPTARKFVWRQMELMEEQGLSQREAFIAVEKEMVLLEQIQKEEDMQLTQGMATFRERGARALGPARAVASAKTSAGELRLPFSHVRSEEEMFTILRAGVAQGKLPASILNRASELMESYTASMKAGGISDPSAYTVKIMAEHFGLSMLQMAHRHKFDSAHKRVLEPYDYYSFGQRYIQGLIDMQHSCLGHVDRFAEIQAQLDRGENVVLLANHQTEADPAVWALLLESRFPKLATEVAYVAGDRVITDPLCIPFSLGRNLYCVHSKKHLNDVPELKVEKAATNRQTLRVMARDLAAGGVLIWVAPSGGRDRHLTDRAQRQQLLSDAAFESISHEYDRLLKAVHGQLSGAEAEAYTQPKLES
;
A
#
# COMPACT_ATOMS: atom_id res chain seq x y z
N MET A 1 81.60 -7.26 56.71
CA MET A 1 82.58 -6.62 55.81
C MET A 1 82.37 -7.14 54.39
N SER A 2 82.21 -6.21 53.45
CA SER A 2 82.56 -6.21 52.01
C SER A 2 82.41 -7.47 51.11
N VAL A 3 81.43 -7.41 50.19
CA VAL A 3 81.53 -7.15 48.72
C VAL A 3 82.55 -7.89 47.81
N MET A 4 81.98 -8.46 46.72
CA MET A 4 82.49 -8.77 45.35
C MET A 4 83.44 -9.96 45.12
N ARG A 5 83.40 -10.69 43.99
CA ARG A 5 83.07 -10.31 42.60
C ARG A 5 82.71 -11.51 41.70
N LEU A 6 82.00 -11.19 40.61
CA LEU A 6 81.50 -12.00 39.49
C LEU A 6 82.58 -12.63 38.57
N SER A 7 82.17 -13.66 37.83
CA SER A 7 82.69 -14.02 36.49
C SER A 7 81.55 -14.41 35.52
N ARG A 8 81.67 -13.96 34.26
CA ARG A 8 80.73 -14.05 33.12
C ARG A 8 80.90 -15.34 32.29
N VAL A 9 79.83 -15.77 31.62
CA VAL A 9 79.85 -16.43 30.30
C VAL A 9 78.82 -15.74 29.37
N THR A 10 79.14 -15.69 28.08
CA THR A 10 78.71 -14.76 27.02
C THR A 10 77.45 -15.16 26.23
N SER A 11 76.82 -14.15 25.59
CA SER A 11 75.50 -14.17 24.95
C SER A 11 75.54 -13.92 23.43
N SER A 12 75.83 -14.93 22.59
CA SER A 12 75.89 -14.72 21.13
C SER A 12 74.78 -15.38 20.30
N ASP A 13 73.94 -16.27 20.82
CA ASP A 13 73.02 -17.07 19.97
C ASP A 13 71.54 -16.65 19.90
N ARG A 14 71.12 -15.53 20.50
CA ARG A 14 69.69 -15.13 20.50
C ARG A 14 69.29 -13.96 19.60
N ARG A 15 70.21 -13.33 18.87
CA ARG A 15 69.92 -12.04 18.17
C ARG A 15 69.65 -12.10 16.67
N ALA A 16 69.73 -13.26 16.02
CA ALA A 16 69.54 -13.35 14.56
C ALA A 16 68.10 -13.68 14.11
N GLN A 17 67.19 -14.04 15.02
CA GLN A 17 65.83 -14.50 14.66
C GLN A 17 64.72 -13.44 14.78
N THR A 18 64.99 -12.25 15.33
CA THR A 18 63.93 -11.27 15.67
C THR A 18 63.79 -10.07 14.73
N SER A 19 64.60 -9.92 13.66
CA SER A 19 64.58 -8.71 12.81
C SER A 19 63.90 -8.84 11.44
N ARG A 20 63.56 -10.06 10.97
CA ARG A 20 62.87 -10.24 9.66
C ARG A 20 61.34 -10.27 9.76
N ALA A 21 60.78 -10.55 10.93
CA ALA A 21 59.34 -10.64 11.13
C ALA A 21 58.64 -9.27 11.24
N SER A 22 59.35 -8.20 11.60
CA SER A 22 58.75 -6.88 11.87
C SER A 22 58.50 -6.05 10.60
N LEU A 23 59.44 -6.03 9.65
CA LEU A 23 59.32 -5.22 8.43
C LEU A 23 58.18 -5.69 7.50
N ALA A 24 57.99 -7.00 7.40
CA ALA A 24 56.88 -7.56 6.61
C ALA A 24 55.52 -7.16 7.19
N VAL A 25 55.37 -7.16 8.52
CA VAL A 25 54.11 -6.79 9.20
C VAL A 25 53.77 -5.32 8.96
N TYR A 26 54.75 -4.41 9.06
CA TYR A 26 54.51 -2.99 8.77
C TYR A 26 54.18 -2.73 7.29
N ALA A 27 54.81 -3.45 6.36
CA ALA A 27 54.48 -3.36 4.94
C ALA A 27 53.05 -3.84 4.64
N TRP A 28 52.61 -4.93 5.28
CA TRP A 28 51.24 -5.43 5.17
C TRP A 28 50.20 -4.48 5.76
N LEU A 29 50.51 -3.82 6.88
CA LEU A 29 49.62 -2.82 7.49
C LEU A 29 49.49 -1.55 6.63
N ALA A 30 50.59 -1.07 6.06
CA ALA A 30 50.58 0.06 5.14
C ALA A 30 49.79 -0.25 3.87
N PHE A 31 49.98 -1.45 3.29
CA PHE A 31 49.23 -1.91 2.12
C PHE A 31 47.74 -2.05 2.42
N GLY A 32 47.38 -2.55 3.61
CA GLY A 32 45.99 -2.63 4.08
C GLY A 32 45.33 -1.26 4.23
N CYS A 33 46.04 -0.25 4.74
CA CYS A 33 45.52 1.12 4.86
C CYS A 33 45.29 1.76 3.49
N ILE A 34 46.20 1.53 2.53
CA ILE A 34 46.05 2.03 1.15
C ILE A 34 44.85 1.37 0.47
N LEU A 35 44.66 0.05 0.62
CA LEU A 35 43.50 -0.67 0.06
C LEU A 35 42.16 -0.23 0.68
N LEU A 36 42.15 0.09 1.98
CA LEU A 36 40.96 0.62 2.65
C LEU A 36 40.64 2.06 2.18
N GLY A 37 41.67 2.90 2.01
CA GLY A 37 41.52 4.26 1.50
C GLY A 37 41.03 4.30 0.05
N THR A 38 41.63 3.49 -0.83
CA THR A 38 41.19 3.38 -2.24
C THR A 38 39.83 2.70 -2.35
N GLY A 39 39.54 1.70 -1.53
CA GLY A 39 38.21 1.08 -1.44
C GLY A 39 37.12 2.04 -0.99
N PHE A 40 37.41 2.93 -0.03
CA PHE A 40 36.46 3.95 0.43
C PHE A 40 36.22 5.04 -0.63
N ILE A 41 37.27 5.49 -1.32
CA ILE A 41 37.16 6.45 -2.42
C ILE A 41 36.40 5.83 -3.59
N TYR A 42 36.75 4.60 -3.98
CA TYR A 42 36.04 3.85 -5.03
C TYR A 42 34.57 3.65 -4.66
N TYR A 43 34.26 3.24 -3.43
CA TYR A 43 32.88 3.10 -2.93
C TYR A 43 32.11 4.42 -2.96
N ARG A 44 32.73 5.54 -2.54
CA ARG A 44 32.11 6.89 -2.57
C ARG A 44 31.85 7.40 -3.99
N LEU A 45 32.74 7.10 -4.94
CA LEU A 45 32.61 7.51 -6.34
C LEU A 45 31.57 6.65 -7.07
N THR A 46 31.64 5.32 -6.93
CA THR A 46 30.68 4.40 -7.58
C THR A 46 29.28 4.56 -7.02
N THR A 47 29.08 4.66 -5.69
CA THR A 47 27.74 4.85 -5.10
C THR A 47 27.05 6.17 -5.48
N ARG A 48 27.82 7.22 -5.85
CA ARG A 48 27.28 8.49 -6.36
C ARG A 48 26.77 8.37 -7.79
N GLU A 49 27.56 7.76 -8.68
CA GLU A 49 27.15 7.50 -10.08
C GLU A 49 25.91 6.63 -10.17
N THR A 50 25.72 5.76 -9.18
CA THR A 50 24.70 4.71 -9.23
C THR A 50 23.40 5.02 -8.53
N LYS A 51 23.45 5.90 -7.53
CA LYS A 51 22.27 6.68 -7.16
C LYS A 51 21.87 7.61 -8.30
N ALA A 52 22.79 8.23 -9.03
CA ALA A 52 22.46 9.12 -10.16
C ALA A 52 21.81 8.35 -11.33
N GLU A 53 22.41 7.25 -11.79
CA GLU A 53 21.89 6.42 -12.90
C GLU A 53 20.55 5.75 -12.58
N ARG A 54 20.33 5.24 -11.36
CA ARG A 54 19.01 4.72 -10.93
C ARG A 54 17.96 5.82 -10.84
N HIS A 55 18.34 7.01 -10.37
CA HIS A 55 17.44 8.16 -10.36
C HIS A 55 17.14 8.62 -11.79
N GLU A 56 18.08 8.51 -12.73
CA GLU A 56 17.89 8.84 -14.14
C GLU A 56 16.99 7.84 -14.86
N LEU A 57 17.12 6.53 -14.62
CA LEU A 57 16.24 5.50 -15.18
C LEU A 57 14.81 5.57 -14.62
N TRP A 58 14.67 5.77 -13.31
CA TRP A 58 13.37 6.06 -12.70
C TRP A 58 12.79 7.38 -13.22
N ALA A 59 13.63 8.42 -13.37
CA ALA A 59 13.21 9.71 -13.95
C ALA A 59 12.90 9.63 -15.45
N LEU A 60 13.40 8.64 -16.20
CA LEU A 60 13.06 8.40 -17.60
C LEU A 60 11.73 7.66 -17.75
N HIS A 61 11.45 6.66 -16.88
CA HIS A 61 10.21 5.88 -16.93
C HIS A 61 9.02 6.52 -16.21
N ASN A 62 9.29 7.30 -15.16
CA ASN A 62 8.31 8.15 -14.47
C ASN A 62 8.55 9.63 -14.81
N ALA A 63 9.17 9.90 -15.96
CA ALA A 63 9.37 11.26 -16.45
C ALA A 63 8.02 11.98 -16.45
N PRO A 64 7.90 13.09 -15.71
CA PRO A 64 6.71 13.91 -15.81
C PRO A 64 6.59 14.40 -17.25
N SER A 65 5.37 14.49 -17.78
CA SER A 65 5.22 14.89 -19.17
C SER A 65 5.69 16.33 -19.40
N GLN A 66 6.05 16.66 -20.65
CA GLN A 66 6.37 18.03 -21.02
C GLN A 66 5.20 18.99 -20.71
N ALA A 67 3.96 18.55 -20.94
CA ALA A 67 2.76 19.32 -20.63
C ALA A 67 2.66 19.64 -19.13
N TYR A 68 2.92 18.65 -18.27
CA TYR A 68 2.98 18.86 -16.82
C TYR A 68 4.11 19.81 -16.43
N CYS A 69 5.33 19.60 -16.94
CA CYS A 69 6.50 20.41 -16.58
C CYS A 69 6.40 21.87 -17.03
N GLN A 70 5.63 22.16 -18.09
CA GLN A 70 5.38 23.52 -18.55
C GLN A 70 4.30 24.24 -17.74
N ARG A 71 3.54 23.55 -16.86
CA ARG A 71 2.51 24.20 -16.03
C ARG A 71 3.12 25.15 -15.02
N ARG A 72 2.50 26.34 -14.93
CA ARG A 72 2.83 27.40 -13.95
C ARG A 72 1.98 27.33 -12.68
N SER A 73 0.90 26.55 -12.69
CA SER A 73 0.00 26.38 -11.56
C SER A 73 -0.51 24.95 -11.48
N VAL A 74 -0.95 24.54 -10.29
CA VAL A 74 -1.73 23.31 -10.10
C VAL A 74 -2.96 23.39 -11.03
N PRO A 75 -3.38 22.29 -11.70
CA PRO A 75 -4.72 22.26 -12.30
C PRO A 75 -5.78 22.56 -11.25
N MET A 76 -6.96 22.96 -11.70
CA MET A 76 -8.06 23.22 -10.78
C MET A 76 -8.42 21.92 -10.05
N VAL A 77 -8.45 21.96 -8.72
CA VAL A 77 -8.83 20.80 -7.91
C VAL A 77 -10.29 20.97 -7.52
N CYS A 78 -11.13 20.04 -7.95
CA CYS A 78 -12.55 19.99 -7.68
C CYS A 78 -12.82 18.90 -6.64
N ALA A 79 -13.30 19.29 -5.45
CA ALA A 79 -13.64 18.35 -4.39
C ALA A 79 -14.96 17.64 -4.75
N HIS A 80 -14.92 16.31 -4.86
CA HIS A 80 -16.06 15.48 -5.28
C HIS A 80 -17.01 15.27 -4.09
N GLY A 81 -18.20 15.88 -4.16
CA GLY A 81 -19.14 15.87 -3.04
C GLY A 81 -18.66 16.65 -1.81
N GLY A 82 -17.60 17.48 -1.93
CA GLY A 82 -16.91 18.09 -0.80
C GLY A 82 -15.72 17.25 -0.32
N ASP A 83 -15.43 17.28 0.97
CA ASP A 83 -14.39 16.45 1.62
C ASP A 83 -14.96 15.09 2.05
N ASP A 84 -15.05 14.17 1.08
CA ASP A 84 -15.51 12.78 1.26
C ASP A 84 -14.51 11.90 2.04
N GLU A 85 -13.33 12.43 2.40
CA GLU A 85 -12.36 11.70 3.22
C GLU A 85 -12.77 11.71 4.71
N HIS A 86 -13.37 12.81 5.16
CA HIS A 86 -13.70 13.04 6.57
C HIS A 86 -15.20 13.11 6.86
N PHE A 87 -16.01 13.44 5.86
CA PHE A 87 -17.46 13.62 5.99
C PHE A 87 -18.21 12.85 4.91
N PRO A 88 -19.45 12.41 5.16
CA PRO A 88 -20.26 11.83 4.10
C PRO A 88 -20.41 12.82 2.93
N PRO A 89 -20.38 12.34 1.68
CA PRO A 89 -20.36 13.22 0.52
C PRO A 89 -21.67 13.98 0.39
N ASN A 90 -21.59 15.17 -0.19
CA ASN A 90 -22.70 16.10 -0.41
C ASN A 90 -23.42 16.56 0.88
N THR A 91 -22.73 16.52 2.02
CA THR A 91 -23.21 17.10 3.28
C THR A 91 -22.70 18.54 3.45
N ARG A 92 -23.35 19.30 4.35
CA ARG A 92 -22.83 20.61 4.74
C ARG A 92 -21.42 20.50 5.32
N GLY A 93 -21.16 19.48 6.14
CA GLY A 93 -19.83 19.21 6.71
C GLY A 93 -18.76 19.04 5.64
N ALA A 94 -19.01 18.18 4.65
CA ALA A 94 -18.10 17.95 3.53
C ALA A 94 -17.79 19.23 2.73
N PHE A 95 -18.80 20.04 2.42
CA PHE A 95 -18.59 21.31 1.70
C PHE A 95 -17.88 22.36 2.54
N GLU A 96 -18.17 22.45 3.84
CA GLU A 96 -17.50 23.39 4.75
C GLU A 96 -16.03 23.02 4.98
N ALA A 97 -15.74 21.73 5.12
CA ALA A 97 -14.38 21.22 5.22
C ALA A 97 -13.57 21.53 3.96
N ALA A 98 -14.08 21.17 2.78
CA ALA A 98 -13.39 21.46 1.52
C ALA A 98 -13.21 22.99 1.27
N LEU A 99 -14.13 23.83 1.75
CA LEU A 99 -13.95 25.29 1.73
C LEU A 99 -12.83 25.74 2.67
N ALA A 100 -12.74 25.17 3.88
CA ALA A 100 -11.72 25.49 4.86
C ALA A 100 -10.31 25.10 4.38
N GLU A 101 -10.21 24.03 3.59
CA GLU A 101 -8.98 23.60 2.91
C GLU A 101 -8.61 24.47 1.68
N GLY A 102 -9.52 25.37 1.29
CA GLY A 102 -9.32 26.29 0.18
C GLY A 102 -9.43 25.61 -1.19
N ALA A 103 -10.32 24.62 -1.34
CA ALA A 103 -10.64 24.05 -2.64
C ALA A 103 -11.20 25.13 -3.59
N PRO A 104 -10.62 25.33 -4.78
CA PRO A 104 -11.08 26.36 -5.72
C PRO A 104 -12.35 25.93 -6.49
N CYS A 105 -12.67 24.65 -6.47
CA CYS A 105 -13.78 24.05 -7.18
C CYS A 105 -14.41 22.95 -6.34
N MET A 106 -15.71 22.75 -6.51
CA MET A 106 -16.45 21.63 -5.92
C MET A 106 -17.39 21.05 -6.95
N GLU A 107 -17.52 19.74 -6.92
CA GLU A 107 -18.59 19.04 -7.60
C GLU A 107 -19.69 18.70 -6.61
N VAL A 108 -20.89 19.17 -6.91
CA VAL A 108 -22.13 18.71 -6.27
C VAL A 108 -22.63 17.56 -7.14
N SER A 109 -22.36 16.32 -6.70
CA SER A 109 -22.45 15.13 -7.55
C SER A 109 -23.60 14.20 -7.17
N GLY A 110 -24.16 13.46 -8.13
CA GLY A 110 -24.97 12.28 -7.82
C GLY A 110 -26.48 12.46 -7.71
N PHE A 111 -27.05 13.52 -8.30
CA PHE A 111 -28.50 13.77 -8.24
C PHE A 111 -29.35 12.62 -8.81
N THR A 112 -30.28 12.06 -8.03
CA THR A 112 -31.41 11.29 -8.57
C THR A 112 -32.66 12.17 -8.74
N TRP A 113 -33.66 11.69 -9.49
CA TRP A 113 -34.93 12.41 -9.73
C TRP A 113 -35.67 12.80 -8.44
N GLU A 114 -35.76 11.88 -7.47
CA GLU A 114 -36.43 12.10 -6.19
C GLU A 114 -35.76 13.20 -5.33
N GLU A 115 -34.47 13.45 -5.57
CA GLU A 115 -33.65 14.44 -4.84
C GLU A 115 -33.64 15.81 -5.55
N LEU A 116 -33.70 15.82 -6.88
CA LEU A 116 -33.82 17.05 -7.68
C LEU A 116 -35.21 17.68 -7.61
N ALA A 117 -36.28 16.87 -7.59
CA ALA A 117 -37.66 17.36 -7.56
C ALA A 117 -37.96 18.34 -6.39
N PRO A 118 -37.46 18.10 -5.15
CA PRO A 118 -37.59 19.06 -4.06
C PRO A 118 -36.45 20.09 -3.98
N LEU A 119 -35.41 20.02 -4.83
CA LEU A 119 -34.13 20.73 -4.65
C LEU A 119 -33.50 20.48 -3.26
N ARG A 120 -33.65 19.23 -2.75
CA ARG A 120 -33.25 18.82 -1.41
C ARG A 120 -32.38 17.58 -1.48
N TRP A 121 -31.33 17.58 -0.67
CA TRP A 121 -30.41 16.48 -0.50
C TRP A 121 -30.79 15.63 0.71
N PRO A 122 -31.25 14.37 0.58
CA PRO A 122 -31.35 13.47 1.72
C PRO A 122 -29.93 13.11 2.16
N SER A 123 -29.51 13.62 3.32
CA SER A 123 -28.22 13.26 3.89
C SER A 123 -28.34 11.92 4.62
N SER A 124 -27.21 11.23 4.78
CA SER A 124 -26.92 10.45 5.98
C SER A 124 -27.17 11.29 7.25
N ASP A 125 -27.26 10.67 8.42
CA ASP A 125 -27.55 11.17 9.80
C ASP A 125 -27.33 12.67 10.22
N GLU A 126 -26.66 13.52 9.42
CA GLU A 126 -26.37 14.96 9.66
C GLU A 126 -27.38 16.00 9.10
N GLY A 127 -28.46 15.58 8.44
CA GLY A 127 -29.58 16.45 8.01
C GLY A 127 -29.59 16.96 6.55
N VAL A 128 -30.81 17.13 6.01
CA VAL A 128 -31.11 17.44 4.60
C VAL A 128 -30.53 18.80 4.14
N VAL A 129 -29.72 18.83 3.07
CA VAL A 129 -29.14 20.07 2.51
C VAL A 129 -30.02 20.63 1.39
N GLN A 130 -30.42 21.89 1.47
CA GLN A 130 -31.12 22.57 0.37
C GLN A 130 -30.11 23.18 -0.62
N LEU A 131 -30.34 22.97 -1.93
CA LEU A 131 -29.39 23.41 -2.97
C LEU A 131 -29.25 24.92 -3.10
N ARG A 132 -30.34 25.68 -2.97
CA ARG A 132 -30.29 27.16 -3.07
C ARG A 132 -29.40 27.78 -1.99
N PRO A 133 -29.64 27.54 -0.69
CA PRO A 133 -28.77 28.07 0.37
C PRO A 133 -27.31 27.62 0.22
N LEU A 134 -27.09 26.39 -0.24
CA LEU A 134 -25.74 25.90 -0.53
C LEU A 134 -25.08 26.71 -1.64
N LEU A 135 -25.73 26.89 -2.79
CA LEU A 135 -25.19 27.68 -3.90
C LEU A 135 -24.98 29.14 -3.52
N GLU A 136 -25.91 29.78 -2.82
CA GLU A 136 -25.74 31.15 -2.31
C GLU A 136 -24.49 31.28 -1.42
N ARG A 137 -24.11 30.19 -0.73
CA ARG A 137 -22.89 30.12 0.09
C ARG A 137 -21.62 29.85 -0.72
N LEU A 138 -21.71 28.99 -1.73
CA LEU A 138 -20.58 28.52 -2.53
C LEU A 138 -20.18 29.49 -3.65
N VAL A 139 -21.16 30.07 -4.34
CA VAL A 139 -20.98 30.99 -5.50
C VAL A 139 -19.93 32.07 -5.25
N PRO A 140 -19.95 32.82 -4.12
CA PRO A 140 -18.97 33.87 -3.90
C PRO A 140 -17.56 33.37 -3.51
N LYS A 141 -17.40 32.08 -3.20
CA LYS A 141 -16.15 31.52 -2.65
C LYS A 141 -15.37 30.64 -3.63
N LEU A 142 -16.06 30.04 -4.60
CA LEU A 142 -15.47 29.09 -5.53
C LEU A 142 -15.22 29.71 -6.90
N LYS A 143 -14.19 29.21 -7.60
CA LYS A 143 -13.93 29.55 -9.01
C LYS A 143 -14.87 28.81 -9.95
N THR A 144 -15.24 27.58 -9.60
CA THR A 144 -16.17 26.76 -10.38
C THR A 144 -16.99 25.87 -9.46
N ILE A 145 -18.29 25.77 -9.73
CA ILE A 145 -19.19 24.80 -9.09
C ILE A 145 -19.68 23.87 -10.17
N ILE A 146 -19.40 22.59 -10.04
CA ILE A 146 -19.86 21.58 -10.99
C ILE A 146 -21.19 21.03 -10.47
N LEU A 147 -22.21 21.07 -11.31
CA LEU A 147 -23.49 20.42 -11.06
C LEU A 147 -23.60 19.19 -11.96
N ASP A 148 -23.45 17.99 -11.38
CA ASP A 148 -23.47 16.71 -12.11
C ASP A 148 -24.85 16.06 -12.11
N LEU A 149 -25.60 16.27 -13.20
CA LEU A 149 -26.98 15.85 -13.33
C LEU A 149 -27.09 14.39 -13.81
N LYS A 150 -27.73 13.52 -13.03
CA LYS A 150 -28.06 12.14 -13.43
C LYS A 150 -29.58 11.97 -13.56
N PRO A 151 -30.12 11.81 -14.77
CA PRO A 151 -31.57 11.79 -14.99
C PRO A 151 -32.24 10.44 -14.65
N THR A 152 -31.58 9.55 -13.90
CA THR A 152 -32.04 8.18 -13.66
C THR A 152 -32.15 7.89 -12.15
N LEU A 153 -33.27 7.30 -11.72
CA LEU A 153 -33.58 6.96 -10.31
C LEU A 153 -32.71 5.85 -9.73
N GLN A 154 -32.29 4.95 -10.60
CA GLN A 154 -31.35 3.87 -10.41
C GLN A 154 -30.50 3.90 -11.68
N ASP A 155 -29.30 3.34 -11.71
CA ASP A 155 -28.37 3.41 -12.87
C ASP A 155 -28.88 2.65 -14.13
N THR A 156 -30.21 2.60 -14.34
CA THR A 156 -30.97 1.88 -15.35
C THR A 156 -30.84 2.47 -16.74
N MET A 157 -30.04 3.53 -16.95
CA MET A 157 -29.78 4.15 -18.25
C MET A 157 -31.04 4.56 -19.05
N HIS A 158 -32.20 4.66 -18.38
CA HIS A 158 -33.50 4.97 -18.97
C HIS A 158 -33.97 6.37 -18.59
N PHE A 159 -34.31 7.15 -19.61
CA PHE A 159 -34.63 8.57 -19.53
C PHE A 159 -36.09 8.78 -19.08
N THR A 160 -36.33 9.54 -18.00
CA THR A 160 -37.71 9.76 -17.48
C THR A 160 -38.38 11.03 -18.04
N SER A 161 -37.77 12.23 -17.90
CA SER A 161 -38.31 13.49 -18.49
C SER A 161 -37.26 14.62 -18.48
N LEU A 162 -37.03 15.28 -19.63
CA LEU A 162 -36.00 16.33 -19.82
C LEU A 162 -36.45 17.69 -19.29
N THR A 163 -37.72 18.04 -19.51
CA THR A 163 -38.27 19.36 -19.19
C THR A 163 -38.44 19.56 -17.68
N GLU A 164 -38.84 18.52 -16.96
CA GLU A 164 -39.10 18.58 -15.51
C GLU A 164 -37.81 18.74 -14.70
N LEU A 165 -36.66 18.30 -15.22
CA LEU A 165 -35.37 18.40 -14.55
C LEU A 165 -34.63 19.71 -14.89
N THR A 166 -34.69 20.12 -16.16
CA THR A 166 -33.82 21.20 -16.66
C THR A 166 -34.31 22.59 -16.24
N GLN A 167 -35.62 22.79 -16.14
CA GLN A 167 -36.21 24.09 -15.77
C GLN A 167 -35.98 24.46 -14.29
N PRO A 168 -36.15 23.57 -13.29
CA PRO A 168 -35.79 23.86 -11.90
C PRO A 168 -34.30 24.16 -11.70
N VAL A 169 -33.42 23.39 -12.35
CA VAL A 169 -31.97 23.62 -12.28
C VAL A 169 -31.60 24.97 -12.92
N ALA A 170 -32.16 25.28 -14.09
CA ALA A 170 -31.97 26.60 -14.72
C ALA A 170 -32.47 27.74 -13.83
N SER A 171 -33.66 27.58 -13.22
CA SER A 171 -34.24 28.55 -12.29
C SER A 171 -33.36 28.75 -11.05
N LEU A 172 -32.79 27.67 -10.52
CA LEU A 172 -31.86 27.69 -9.39
C LEU A 172 -30.58 28.45 -9.74
N VAL A 173 -29.96 28.14 -10.88
CA VAL A 173 -28.76 28.81 -11.38
C VAL A 173 -29.01 30.30 -11.62
N GLN A 174 -30.16 30.65 -12.21
CA GLN A 174 -30.59 32.03 -12.41
C GLN A 174 -30.80 32.77 -11.08
N ALA A 175 -31.55 32.17 -10.16
CA ALA A 175 -31.91 32.80 -8.90
C ALA A 175 -30.70 33.00 -7.96
N THR A 176 -29.69 32.15 -8.06
CA THR A 176 -28.44 32.26 -7.30
C THR A 176 -27.38 33.09 -8.02
N ASN A 177 -27.68 33.59 -9.23
CA ASN A 177 -26.75 34.28 -10.13
C ASN A 177 -25.41 33.50 -10.28
N CYS A 178 -25.50 32.17 -10.39
CA CYS A 178 -24.33 31.28 -10.42
C CYS A 178 -23.64 31.34 -11.79
N ARG A 179 -22.85 32.39 -12.04
CA ARG A 179 -22.10 32.58 -13.28
C ARG A 179 -20.87 31.67 -13.41
N ASN A 180 -20.42 31.11 -12.29
CA ASN A 180 -19.32 30.16 -12.17
C ASN A 180 -19.81 28.69 -12.10
N CYS A 181 -21.09 28.43 -12.36
CA CYS A 181 -21.60 27.07 -12.47
C CYS A 181 -21.21 26.44 -13.81
N LEU A 182 -20.70 25.21 -13.75
CA LEU A 182 -20.53 24.29 -14.87
C LEU A 182 -21.57 23.19 -14.72
N VAL A 183 -22.49 23.07 -15.66
CA VAL A 183 -23.47 21.98 -15.66
C VAL A 183 -23.00 20.88 -16.59
N TRP A 184 -22.84 19.66 -16.09
CA TRP A 184 -22.61 18.50 -16.93
C TRP A 184 -23.49 17.34 -16.50
N GLY A 185 -23.50 16.28 -17.31
CA GLY A 185 -24.19 15.05 -16.97
C GLY A 185 -23.83 13.95 -17.94
N LYS A 186 -24.28 12.73 -17.61
CA LYS A 186 -24.05 11.54 -18.43
C LYS A 186 -24.72 11.63 -19.81
N PHE A 187 -25.79 12.43 -19.93
CA PHE A 187 -26.51 12.67 -21.17
C PHE A 187 -26.28 14.11 -21.65
N ASP A 188 -25.72 14.26 -22.85
CA ASP A 188 -25.32 15.56 -23.43
C ASP A 188 -26.51 16.52 -23.62
N ASP A 189 -27.70 16.00 -23.90
CA ASP A 189 -28.92 16.78 -24.12
C ASP A 189 -29.44 17.45 -22.84
N VAL A 190 -29.18 16.86 -21.67
CA VAL A 190 -29.58 17.42 -20.37
C VAL A 190 -28.86 18.74 -20.09
N ALA A 191 -27.53 18.75 -20.17
CA ALA A 191 -26.75 19.96 -19.92
C ALA A 191 -27.09 21.06 -20.93
N GLU A 192 -27.23 20.69 -22.20
CA GLU A 192 -27.62 21.60 -23.27
C GLU A 192 -29.04 22.18 -23.07
N ALA A 193 -29.99 21.39 -22.57
CA ALA A 193 -31.32 21.91 -22.26
C ALA A 193 -31.33 22.88 -21.09
N VAL A 194 -30.57 22.62 -20.01
CA VAL A 194 -30.39 23.61 -18.92
C VAL A 194 -29.84 24.92 -19.49
N ARG A 195 -28.82 24.85 -20.37
CA ARG A 195 -28.22 26.02 -21.00
C ARG A 195 -29.24 26.86 -21.77
N ARG A 196 -30.17 26.24 -22.49
CA ARG A 196 -31.21 26.94 -23.25
C ARG A 196 -32.23 27.64 -22.36
N HIS A 197 -32.48 27.13 -21.16
CA HIS A 197 -33.38 27.77 -20.19
C HIS A 197 -32.72 28.95 -19.44
N VAL A 198 -31.39 29.00 -19.37
CA VAL A 198 -30.66 30.13 -18.80
C VAL A 198 -30.41 31.20 -19.88
N SER A 199 -31.30 32.19 -19.96
CA SER A 199 -31.23 33.25 -20.98
C SER A 199 -30.39 34.48 -20.58
N ALA A 200 -30.08 34.62 -19.30
CA ALA A 200 -29.47 35.84 -18.75
C ALA A 200 -27.95 35.94 -18.99
N TRP A 201 -27.27 34.81 -19.22
CA TRP A 201 -25.86 34.72 -19.59
C TRP A 201 -25.57 33.38 -20.27
N GLU A 202 -24.39 33.27 -20.88
CA GLU A 202 -23.93 31.99 -21.43
C GLU A 202 -23.50 31.06 -20.29
N LEU A 203 -24.37 30.11 -19.94
CA LEU A 203 -24.05 29.06 -18.97
C LEU A 203 -23.02 28.08 -19.56
N GLU A 204 -21.97 27.77 -18.79
CA GLU A 204 -21.00 26.79 -19.22
C GLU A 204 -21.56 25.36 -19.03
N THR A 205 -21.41 24.54 -20.06
CA THR A 205 -21.82 23.14 -20.03
C THR A 205 -20.71 22.18 -20.39
N GLY A 206 -20.79 20.97 -19.84
CA GLY A 206 -19.88 19.86 -20.11
C GLY A 206 -20.59 18.54 -20.38
N TYR A 207 -19.81 17.55 -20.81
CA TYR A 207 -20.27 16.20 -21.12
C TYR A 207 -19.25 15.18 -20.61
N VAL A 208 -19.74 13.97 -20.32
CA VAL A 208 -18.91 12.92 -19.73
C VAL A 208 -18.35 11.98 -20.80
N VAL A 209 -17.05 11.70 -20.77
CA VAL A 209 -16.35 10.78 -21.67
C VAL A 209 -15.84 9.59 -20.88
N MET A 210 -16.31 8.39 -21.20
CA MET A 210 -15.97 7.16 -20.49
C MET A 210 -16.01 5.96 -21.45
N ASN A 211 -15.32 4.87 -21.12
CA ASN A 211 -15.24 3.66 -21.95
C ASN A 211 -15.38 2.38 -21.09
N GLU A 212 -16.25 2.43 -20.09
CA GLU A 212 -16.30 1.38 -19.07
C GLU A 212 -17.10 0.16 -19.53
N THR A 213 -18.19 0.36 -20.30
CA THR A 213 -19.11 -0.72 -20.72
C THR A 213 -19.38 -0.73 -22.23
N ALA A 214 -19.89 -1.85 -22.75
CA ALA A 214 -20.31 -1.94 -24.15
C ALA A 214 -21.49 -1.00 -24.47
N GLU A 215 -22.40 -0.77 -23.52
CA GLU A 215 -23.52 0.14 -23.69
C GLU A 215 -23.06 1.61 -23.82
N VAL A 216 -22.07 2.01 -23.01
CA VAL A 216 -21.41 3.32 -23.11
C VAL A 216 -20.83 3.55 -24.51
N ARG A 217 -20.13 2.55 -25.06
CA ARG A 217 -19.57 2.61 -26.41
C ARG A 217 -20.64 2.66 -27.49
N ALA A 218 -21.70 1.87 -27.36
CA ALA A 218 -22.83 1.88 -28.30
C ALA A 218 -23.54 3.25 -28.36
N ARG A 219 -23.52 4.00 -27.25
CA ARG A 219 -24.03 5.38 -27.17
C ARG A 219 -23.01 6.45 -27.62
N GLY A 220 -21.80 6.05 -28.00
CA GLY A 220 -20.71 6.93 -28.44
C GLY A 220 -20.07 7.74 -27.32
N TRP A 221 -20.27 7.38 -26.04
CA TRP A 221 -19.73 8.15 -24.91
C TRP A 221 -18.22 7.99 -24.72
N ASP A 222 -17.62 7.00 -25.36
CA ASP A 222 -16.18 6.83 -25.47
C ASP A 222 -15.56 7.78 -26.51
N GLU A 223 -16.36 8.33 -27.42
CA GLU A 223 -15.92 9.30 -28.43
C GLU A 223 -15.70 10.69 -27.82
N PRO A 224 -14.45 11.17 -27.70
CA PRO A 224 -14.17 12.36 -26.91
C PRO A 224 -14.60 13.66 -27.60
N LEU A 225 -14.83 13.67 -28.91
CA LEU A 225 -15.21 14.86 -29.68
C LEU A 225 -16.67 14.86 -30.15
N ARG A 226 -17.50 13.96 -29.63
CA ARG A 226 -18.91 13.81 -30.06
C ARG A 226 -19.78 15.05 -29.83
N SER A 227 -19.39 15.91 -28.88
CA SER A 227 -20.25 16.97 -28.36
C SER A 227 -19.65 18.35 -28.65
N PRO A 228 -19.78 18.90 -29.89
CA PRO A 228 -19.10 20.12 -30.30
C PRO A 228 -19.52 21.36 -29.50
N SER A 229 -20.78 21.44 -29.04
CA SER A 229 -21.34 22.58 -28.31
C SER A 229 -20.78 22.77 -26.89
N HIS A 230 -20.42 21.68 -26.21
CA HIS A 230 -19.99 21.71 -24.82
C HIS A 230 -18.52 22.11 -24.68
N LYS A 231 -18.21 23.08 -23.81
CA LYS A 231 -16.84 23.60 -23.67
C LYS A 231 -15.94 22.74 -22.78
N THR A 232 -16.53 21.86 -21.95
CA THR A 232 -15.77 21.01 -21.01
C THR A 232 -16.07 19.53 -21.22
N ALA A 233 -15.01 18.71 -21.32
CA ALA A 233 -15.08 17.25 -21.36
C ALA A 233 -14.65 16.67 -20.01
N ALA A 234 -15.56 15.99 -19.32
CA ALA A 234 -15.29 15.24 -18.10
C ALA A 234 -14.81 13.83 -18.47
N VAL A 235 -13.50 13.61 -18.51
CA VAL A 235 -12.89 12.37 -18.99
C VAL A 235 -12.60 11.44 -17.82
N HIS A 236 -13.05 10.19 -17.93
CA HIS A 236 -12.72 9.15 -16.96
C HIS A 236 -11.20 8.98 -16.86
N TYR A 237 -10.65 8.94 -15.65
CA TYR A 237 -9.20 9.03 -15.38
C TYR A 237 -8.38 8.01 -16.20
N ALA A 238 -8.91 6.80 -16.40
CA ALA A 238 -8.22 5.72 -17.10
C ALA A 238 -7.97 6.03 -18.58
N MET A 239 -8.77 6.92 -19.18
CA MET A 239 -8.63 7.35 -20.57
C MET A 239 -7.67 8.55 -20.72
N THR A 240 -7.30 9.20 -19.62
CA THR A 240 -6.47 10.41 -19.67
C THR A 240 -5.09 10.09 -20.23
N SER A 241 -4.69 10.85 -21.25
CA SER A 241 -3.36 10.78 -21.84
C SER A 241 -2.99 12.14 -22.43
N PRO A 242 -1.69 12.47 -22.57
CA PRO A 242 -1.27 13.71 -23.21
C PRO A 242 -1.84 13.88 -24.62
N ALA A 243 -1.90 12.79 -25.39
CA ALA A 243 -2.44 12.80 -26.75
C ALA A 243 -3.95 13.09 -26.78
N LEU A 244 -4.72 12.46 -25.89
CA LEU A 244 -6.16 12.72 -25.79
C LEU A 244 -6.44 14.16 -25.36
N THR A 245 -5.75 14.63 -24.32
CA THR A 245 -5.89 15.99 -23.82
C THR A 245 -5.54 17.02 -24.88
N ALA A 246 -4.42 16.84 -25.59
CA ALA A 246 -4.03 17.71 -26.70
C ALA A 246 -5.08 17.75 -27.82
N ARG A 247 -5.69 16.61 -28.15
CA ARG A 247 -6.76 16.52 -29.14
C ARG A 247 -8.02 17.27 -28.70
N LEU A 248 -8.39 17.17 -27.43
CA LEU A 248 -9.51 17.90 -26.85
C LEU A 248 -9.22 19.42 -26.79
N HIS A 249 -8.03 19.81 -26.35
CA HIS A 249 -7.56 21.20 -26.35
C HIS A 249 -7.56 21.82 -27.76
N ALA A 250 -7.11 21.09 -28.77
CA ALA A 250 -7.14 21.52 -30.17
C ALA A 250 -8.57 21.76 -30.69
N ALA A 251 -9.56 21.07 -30.12
CA ALA A 251 -10.98 21.28 -30.40
C ALA A 251 -11.62 22.36 -29.49
N GLY A 252 -10.82 23.12 -28.74
CA GLY A 252 -11.29 24.19 -27.85
C GLY A 252 -11.97 23.70 -26.57
N LYS A 253 -11.78 22.44 -26.18
CA LYS A 253 -12.36 21.86 -24.95
C LYS A 253 -11.43 22.08 -23.76
N ARG A 254 -12.00 22.23 -22.56
CA ARG A 254 -11.30 21.98 -21.29
C ARG A 254 -11.46 20.50 -20.91
N VAL A 255 -10.47 19.92 -20.24
CA VAL A 255 -10.42 18.50 -19.86
C VAL A 255 -10.41 18.36 -18.35
N PHE A 256 -11.46 17.76 -17.79
CA PHE A 256 -11.61 17.52 -16.36
C PHE A 256 -11.49 16.01 -16.13
N ALA A 257 -10.51 15.54 -15.35
CA ALA A 257 -10.36 14.13 -15.05
C ALA A 257 -11.19 13.72 -13.83
N TRP A 258 -11.94 12.62 -13.90
CA TRP A 258 -12.75 12.12 -12.78
C TRP A 258 -12.75 10.57 -12.70
N THR A 259 -12.99 9.94 -11.55
CA THR A 259 -12.68 10.47 -10.20
C THR A 259 -11.27 9.97 -9.83
N VAL A 260 -10.38 10.89 -9.48
CA VAL A 260 -8.94 10.64 -9.36
C VAL A 260 -8.54 10.60 -7.89
N ASN A 261 -8.54 9.41 -7.28
CA ASN A 261 -8.38 9.29 -5.82
C ASN A 261 -6.99 8.83 -5.35
N SER A 262 -6.27 7.99 -6.09
CA SER A 262 -4.94 7.53 -5.65
C SER A 262 -3.80 8.43 -6.15
N PRO A 263 -2.66 8.50 -5.43
CA PRO A 263 -1.49 9.25 -5.88
C PRO A 263 -1.02 8.88 -7.29
N HIS A 264 -1.08 7.59 -7.67
CA HIS A 264 -0.74 7.15 -9.02
C HIS A 264 -1.72 7.66 -10.08
N MET A 265 -3.03 7.65 -9.79
CA MET A 265 -4.03 8.27 -10.68
C MET A 265 -3.79 9.77 -10.83
N MET A 266 -3.49 10.47 -9.73
CA MET A 266 -3.19 11.91 -9.73
C MET A 266 -1.96 12.20 -10.61
N GLN A 267 -0.88 11.43 -10.48
CA GLN A 267 0.30 11.59 -11.33
C GLN A 267 -0.04 11.43 -12.82
N ARG A 268 -0.81 10.40 -13.19
CA ARG A 268 -1.23 10.18 -14.58
C ARG A 268 -2.10 11.32 -15.11
N ALA A 269 -3.09 11.78 -14.34
CA ALA A 269 -3.94 12.90 -14.74
C ALA A 269 -3.13 14.20 -14.90
N LEU A 270 -2.22 14.47 -13.97
CA LEU A 270 -1.28 15.59 -14.03
C LEU A 270 -0.41 15.54 -15.30
N ASP A 271 0.16 14.37 -15.61
CA ASP A 271 0.97 14.16 -16.81
C ASP A 271 0.15 14.23 -18.10
N ALA A 272 -1.09 13.78 -18.07
CA ALA A 272 -2.00 13.94 -19.20
C ALA A 272 -2.30 15.42 -19.51
N GLY A 273 -1.95 16.34 -18.62
CA GLY A 273 -2.10 17.77 -18.84
C GLY A 273 -3.53 18.28 -18.69
N VAL A 274 -4.39 17.55 -17.97
CA VAL A 274 -5.80 17.92 -17.76
C VAL A 274 -5.94 19.30 -17.09
N ASP A 275 -7.03 20.02 -17.34
CA ASP A 275 -7.29 21.36 -16.81
C ASP A 275 -7.76 21.34 -15.36
N ALA A 276 -8.52 20.31 -14.99
CA ALA A 276 -9.00 20.08 -13.65
C ALA A 276 -8.97 18.60 -13.25
N ILE A 277 -8.89 18.36 -11.94
CA ILE A 277 -8.96 17.03 -11.33
C ILE A 277 -10.13 17.03 -10.34
N VAL A 278 -11.09 16.14 -10.58
CA VAL A 278 -12.19 15.81 -9.66
C VAL A 278 -11.74 14.67 -8.76
N THR A 279 -11.77 14.86 -7.46
CA THR A 279 -11.17 13.94 -6.48
C THR A 279 -11.87 14.00 -5.12
N ASN A 280 -11.83 12.89 -4.40
CA ASN A 280 -12.20 12.82 -2.98
C ASN A 280 -11.09 13.37 -2.07
N HIS A 281 -9.85 13.53 -2.58
CA HIS A 281 -8.66 13.90 -1.79
C HIS A 281 -8.01 15.20 -2.29
N PRO A 282 -8.68 16.36 -2.15
CA PRO A 282 -8.24 17.62 -2.76
C PRO A 282 -6.88 18.12 -2.26
N VAL A 283 -6.55 17.92 -0.98
CA VAL A 283 -5.24 18.27 -0.39
C VAL A 283 -4.13 17.45 -1.02
N GLN A 284 -4.35 16.14 -1.19
CA GLN A 284 -3.35 15.22 -1.71
C GLN A 284 -2.93 15.56 -3.15
N VAL A 285 -3.85 16.07 -3.98
CA VAL A 285 -3.50 16.50 -5.36
C VAL A 285 -2.43 17.58 -5.36
N ARG A 286 -2.49 18.55 -4.43
CA ARG A 286 -1.49 19.62 -4.32
C ARG A 286 -0.13 19.06 -3.93
N GLU A 287 -0.11 18.13 -2.98
CA GLU A 287 1.13 17.49 -2.56
C GLU A 287 1.77 16.70 -3.70
N VAL A 288 0.98 15.87 -4.39
CA VAL A 288 1.45 15.06 -5.52
C VAL A 288 1.94 15.99 -6.64
N PHE A 289 1.23 17.08 -6.92
CA PHE A 289 1.67 18.09 -7.86
C PHE A 289 3.02 18.67 -7.48
N LEU A 290 3.24 19.08 -6.23
CA LEU A 290 4.52 19.68 -5.81
C LEU A 290 5.66 18.64 -5.82
N LYS A 291 5.41 17.44 -5.27
CA LYS A 291 6.38 16.33 -5.22
C LYS A 291 6.84 15.91 -6.64
N ARG A 292 5.92 15.90 -7.61
CA ARG A 292 6.20 15.51 -9.00
C ARG A 292 6.99 16.56 -9.80
N ARG A 293 7.22 17.79 -9.30
CA ARG A 293 7.96 18.84 -10.05
C ARG A 293 9.47 18.69 -10.01
N ALA A 294 10.02 18.07 -8.96
CA ALA A 294 11.48 17.98 -8.77
C ALA A 294 12.22 17.40 -10.01
N PRO A 295 11.68 16.38 -10.71
CA PRO A 295 12.30 15.88 -11.95
C PRO A 295 12.21 16.81 -13.16
N CYS A 296 11.26 17.76 -13.21
CA CYS A 296 11.06 18.62 -14.39
C CYS A 296 12.26 19.53 -14.70
N ILE A 297 12.85 20.14 -13.67
CA ILE A 297 14.04 21.01 -13.84
C ILE A 297 15.20 20.18 -14.36
N ARG A 298 15.36 18.96 -13.83
CA ARG A 298 16.43 18.04 -14.20
C ARG A 298 16.31 17.57 -15.65
N LEU A 299 15.11 17.23 -16.10
CA LEU A 299 14.88 16.61 -17.42
C LEU A 299 14.73 17.63 -18.56
N TYR A 300 14.11 18.78 -18.30
CA TYR A 300 13.74 19.74 -19.35
C TYR A 300 14.49 21.09 -19.26
N GLY A 301 15.42 21.23 -18.30
CA GLY A 301 16.24 22.45 -18.10
C GLY A 301 15.46 23.68 -17.64
N ARG A 302 14.13 23.56 -17.47
CA ARG A 302 13.23 24.62 -17.01
C ARG A 302 12.01 24.00 -16.34
N ALA A 303 11.66 24.50 -15.16
CA ALA A 303 10.30 24.44 -14.64
C ALA A 303 9.93 25.89 -14.26
N PRO A 304 8.81 26.44 -14.76
CA PRO A 304 8.41 27.78 -14.37
C PRO A 304 8.30 27.86 -12.84
N ALA A 305 8.72 28.97 -12.23
CA ALA A 305 8.41 29.21 -10.82
C ALA A 305 6.88 29.23 -10.67
N ILE A 306 6.34 28.46 -9.73
CA ILE A 306 4.95 28.62 -9.33
C ILE A 306 4.92 29.92 -8.54
N PRO A 307 4.12 30.94 -8.93
CA PRO A 307 3.95 32.10 -8.09
C PRO A 307 3.47 31.62 -6.70
N PRO A 308 3.94 32.23 -5.60
CA PRO A 308 3.43 31.88 -4.28
C PRO A 308 1.91 31.92 -4.37
N ALA A 309 1.25 30.84 -3.93
CA ALA A 309 -0.21 30.81 -3.89
C ALA A 309 -0.69 32.11 -3.24
N GLU A 310 -1.72 32.75 -3.81
CA GLU A 310 -2.41 33.84 -3.12
C GLU A 310 -2.59 33.39 -1.66
N PRO A 311 -2.22 34.22 -0.68
CA PRO A 311 -2.22 33.80 0.70
C PRO A 311 -3.63 33.29 1.01
N VAL A 312 -3.76 31.97 1.15
CA VAL A 312 -4.89 31.36 1.83
C VAL A 312 -4.89 32.08 3.16
N VAL A 313 -5.94 32.87 3.41
CA VAL A 313 -6.11 33.65 4.63
C VAL A 313 -5.67 32.75 5.76
N ALA A 314 -4.52 33.09 6.36
CA ALA A 314 -3.80 32.17 7.24
C ALA A 314 -4.82 31.62 8.23
N ALA A 315 -5.10 30.32 8.14
CA ALA A 315 -5.92 29.65 9.14
C ALA A 315 -5.32 30.09 10.48
N LYS A 316 -6.14 30.74 11.31
CA LYS A 316 -5.71 31.24 12.62
C LYS A 316 -4.86 30.13 13.24
N LYS A 317 -3.62 30.45 13.67
CA LYS A 317 -2.74 29.49 14.36
C LYS A 317 -3.63 28.61 15.23
N PRO A 318 -3.61 27.27 15.07
CA PRO A 318 -4.46 26.39 15.86
C PRO A 318 -4.30 26.82 17.31
N ARG A 319 -5.44 27.06 17.99
CA ARG A 319 -5.41 27.46 19.40
C ARG A 319 -4.56 26.45 20.12
N ASN A 320 -3.63 26.91 20.95
CA ASN A 320 -2.76 26.02 21.71
C ASN A 320 -3.67 25.14 22.57
N ILE A 321 -3.81 23.86 22.21
CA ILE A 321 -4.65 22.92 22.92
C ILE A 321 -3.93 22.65 24.24
N ARG A 322 -4.56 23.02 25.35
CA ARG A 322 -4.11 22.64 26.69
C ARG A 322 -4.94 21.46 27.16
N PHE A 323 -4.28 20.40 27.56
CA PHE A 323 -4.92 19.24 28.17
C PHE A 323 -4.90 19.38 29.70
N PRO A 324 -5.87 18.80 30.42
CA PRO A 324 -5.92 18.85 31.88
C PRO A 324 -4.64 18.32 32.57
N GLU A 325 -3.94 17.38 31.93
CA GLU A 325 -2.67 16.81 32.41
C GLU A 325 -1.44 17.71 32.22
N ASP A 326 -1.49 18.76 31.40
CA ASP A 326 -0.28 19.49 30.97
C ASP A 326 0.48 20.16 32.14
N ASP A 327 -0.26 20.71 33.10
CA ASP A 327 0.32 21.35 34.29
C ASP A 327 0.91 20.31 35.26
N LEU A 328 0.33 19.10 35.30
CA LEU A 328 0.85 17.97 36.08
C LEU A 328 2.08 17.35 35.43
N ILE A 329 2.11 17.21 34.10
CA ILE A 329 3.27 16.77 33.33
C ILE A 329 4.44 17.74 33.52
N THR A 330 4.16 19.05 33.48
CA THR A 330 5.17 20.08 33.76
C THR A 330 5.74 19.92 35.16
N SER A 331 4.88 19.68 36.16
CA SER A 331 5.28 19.44 37.55
C SER A 331 6.10 18.15 37.71
N TYR A 332 5.72 17.07 37.02
CA TYR A 332 6.46 15.81 37.00
C TYR A 332 7.89 16.01 36.48
N TYR A 333 8.05 16.69 35.35
CA TYR A 333 9.37 16.97 34.77
C TYR A 333 10.24 17.95 35.58
N LEU A 334 9.63 18.78 36.43
CA LEU A 334 10.38 19.62 37.37
C LEU A 334 10.98 18.79 38.51
N LYS A 335 10.30 17.73 38.93
CA LYS A 335 10.76 16.81 39.98
C LYS A 335 11.67 15.71 39.44
N HIS A 336 11.44 15.27 38.20
CA HIS A 336 12.19 14.24 37.47
C HIS A 336 12.78 14.79 36.17
N PRO A 337 13.79 15.69 36.24
CA PRO A 337 14.39 16.30 35.06
C PRO A 337 15.04 15.29 34.10
N GLU A 338 15.49 14.14 34.60
CA GLU A 338 16.04 13.01 33.84
C GLU A 338 15.04 12.39 32.86
N ALA A 339 13.75 12.40 33.19
CA ALA A 339 12.69 11.83 32.33
C ALA A 339 12.54 12.59 30.99
N LYS A 340 13.08 13.82 30.89
CA LYS A 340 13.12 14.57 29.61
C LYS A 340 14.07 13.94 28.59
N MET A 341 15.02 13.12 29.04
CA MET A 341 16.03 12.48 28.20
C MET A 341 15.69 11.02 27.88
N GLU A 342 14.52 10.55 28.32
CA GLU A 342 14.02 9.21 28.03
C GLU A 342 13.74 9.06 26.52
N PRO A 343 14.32 8.05 25.83
CA PRO A 343 14.09 7.85 24.40
C PRO A 343 12.62 7.51 24.15
N LEU A 344 11.95 8.30 23.31
CA LEU A 344 10.58 8.04 22.89
C LEU A 344 10.55 7.25 21.58
N ASP A 345 9.88 6.10 21.56
CA ASP A 345 9.55 5.43 20.31
C ASP A 345 8.33 6.10 19.67
N ILE A 346 8.58 6.98 18.70
CA ILE A 346 7.56 7.72 17.95
C ILE A 346 6.61 6.84 17.13
N ARG A 347 6.86 5.52 17.06
CA ARG A 347 5.99 4.53 16.40
C ARG A 347 5.14 3.74 17.39
N SER A 348 5.36 3.91 18.69
CA SER A 348 4.60 3.24 19.73
C SER A 348 3.36 4.06 20.08
N PHE A 349 2.23 3.38 20.25
CA PHE A 349 1.01 3.97 20.81
C PHE A 349 1.05 4.03 22.35
N GLU A 350 2.09 3.47 22.96
CA GLU A 350 2.29 3.54 24.40
C GLU A 350 2.65 4.96 24.85
N PRO A 351 1.91 5.54 25.81
CA PRO A 351 2.20 6.88 26.31
C PRO A 351 3.58 6.92 27.02
N PRO A 352 4.29 8.06 26.96
CA PRO A 352 5.55 8.23 27.70
C PRO A 352 5.36 8.03 29.20
N THR A 353 6.43 7.64 29.90
CA THR A 353 6.44 7.40 31.36
C THR A 353 5.85 8.56 32.15
N ALA A 354 6.18 9.80 31.80
CA ALA A 354 5.62 11.00 32.42
C ALA A 354 4.08 11.10 32.28
N ARG A 355 3.53 10.70 31.12
CA ARG A 355 2.09 10.73 30.87
C ARG A 355 1.38 9.58 31.58
N LYS A 356 1.99 8.39 31.64
CA LYS A 356 1.50 7.25 32.45
C LYS A 356 1.40 7.62 33.93
N PHE A 357 2.45 8.25 34.47
CA PHE A 357 2.47 8.73 35.86
C PHE A 357 1.33 9.71 36.11
N VAL A 358 1.17 10.71 35.24
CA VAL A 358 0.18 11.78 35.44
C VAL A 358 -1.25 11.28 35.27
N TRP A 359 -1.51 10.38 34.32
CA TRP A 359 -2.84 9.76 34.20
C TRP A 359 -3.20 8.96 35.45
N ARG A 360 -2.26 8.17 35.98
CA ARG A 360 -2.47 7.46 37.25
C ARG A 360 -2.67 8.43 38.43
N GLN A 361 -1.95 9.56 38.43
CA GLN A 361 -2.12 10.61 39.43
C GLN A 361 -3.52 11.23 39.35
N MET A 362 -4.02 11.50 38.14
CA MET A 362 -5.36 12.05 37.91
C MET A 362 -6.46 11.06 38.32
N GLU A 363 -6.32 9.78 38.00
CA GLU A 363 -7.23 8.73 38.47
C GLU A 363 -7.33 8.72 39.99
N LEU A 364 -6.21 8.76 40.71
CA LEU A 364 -6.21 8.78 42.17
C LEU A 364 -6.84 10.07 42.75
N MET A 365 -6.69 11.19 42.06
CA MET A 365 -7.36 12.44 42.44
C MET A 365 -8.88 12.36 42.22
N GLU A 366 -9.32 11.70 41.14
CA GLU A 366 -10.73 11.59 40.78
C GLU A 366 -11.46 10.51 41.60
N GLU A 367 -10.89 9.31 41.71
CA GLU A 367 -11.51 8.16 42.36
C GLU A 367 -11.43 8.21 43.89
N GLN A 368 -10.31 8.69 44.43
CA GLN A 368 -10.04 8.66 45.87
C GLN A 368 -10.08 10.05 46.51
N GLY A 369 -10.34 11.11 45.72
CA GLY A 369 -10.41 12.48 46.21
C GLY A 369 -9.09 13.00 46.79
N LEU A 370 -7.97 12.37 46.46
CA LEU A 370 -6.66 12.72 46.99
C LEU A 370 -6.22 14.09 46.48
N SER A 371 -5.53 14.87 47.32
CA SER A 371 -4.89 16.08 46.84
C SER A 371 -3.80 15.75 45.81
N GLN A 372 -3.50 16.69 44.91
CA GLN A 372 -2.45 16.52 43.89
C GLN A 372 -1.13 16.00 44.47
N ARG A 373 -0.74 16.46 45.67
CA ARG A 373 0.49 16.04 46.36
C ARG A 373 0.39 14.62 46.93
N GLU A 374 -0.75 14.24 47.47
CA GLU A 374 -0.97 12.89 48.00
C GLU A 374 -1.03 11.85 46.88
N ALA A 375 -1.75 12.16 45.79
CA ALA A 375 -1.80 11.34 44.60
C ALA A 375 -0.40 11.17 43.98
N PHE A 376 0.39 12.25 43.89
CA PHE A 376 1.77 12.17 43.41
C PHE A 376 2.60 11.17 44.23
N ILE A 377 2.55 11.26 45.57
CA ILE A 377 3.32 10.39 46.46
C ILE A 377 2.85 8.93 46.35
N ALA A 378 1.55 8.69 46.14
CA ALA A 378 0.99 7.36 45.96
C ALA A 378 1.51 6.72 44.66
N VAL A 379 1.44 7.42 43.53
CA VAL A 379 1.95 6.91 42.24
C VAL A 379 3.47 6.68 42.28
N GLU A 380 4.22 7.57 42.93
CA GLU A 380 5.68 7.40 43.09
C GLU A 380 6.02 6.11 43.85
N LYS A 381 5.23 5.74 44.86
CA LYS A 381 5.38 4.46 45.57
C LYS A 381 4.97 3.26 44.72
N GLU A 382 3.86 3.36 43.97
CA GLU A 382 3.41 2.31 43.05
C GLU A 382 4.48 2.02 41.99
N MET A 383 5.07 3.05 41.38
CA MET A 383 6.09 2.87 40.34
C MET A 383 7.40 2.30 40.85
N VAL A 384 7.85 2.68 42.05
CA VAL A 384 9.03 2.07 42.67
C VAL A 384 8.81 0.57 42.94
N LEU A 385 7.60 0.18 43.34
CA LEU A 385 7.25 -1.23 43.53
C LEU A 385 7.23 -1.99 42.21
N LEU A 386 6.67 -1.40 41.15
CA LEU A 386 6.64 -1.98 39.80
C LEU A 386 8.06 -2.15 39.23
N GLU A 387 8.96 -1.18 39.43
CA GLU A 387 10.36 -1.32 39.04
C GLU A 387 11.10 -2.43 39.80
N GLN A 388 10.77 -2.64 41.08
CA GLN A 388 11.34 -3.74 41.88
C GLN A 388 10.86 -5.09 41.35
N ILE A 389 9.57 -5.22 41.05
CA ILE A 389 8.98 -6.43 40.45
C ILE A 389 9.63 -6.71 39.09
N GLN A 390 9.74 -5.68 38.22
CA GLN A 390 10.36 -5.82 36.90
C GLN A 390 11.84 -6.26 37.01
N LYS A 391 12.60 -5.71 37.96
CA LYS A 391 14.00 -6.11 38.20
C LYS A 391 14.12 -7.53 38.74
N GLU A 392 13.18 -7.98 39.58
CA GLU A 392 13.14 -9.37 40.05
C GLU A 392 12.81 -10.33 38.91
N GLU A 393 11.86 -9.99 38.03
CA GLU A 393 11.52 -10.77 36.84
C GLU A 393 12.69 -10.83 35.84
N ASP A 394 13.35 -9.71 35.58
CA ASP A 394 14.53 -9.66 34.70
C ASP A 394 15.71 -10.45 35.30
N MET A 395 15.88 -10.42 36.62
CA MET A 395 16.89 -11.23 37.32
C MET A 395 16.57 -12.72 37.23
N GLN A 396 15.30 -13.12 37.34
CA GLN A 396 14.86 -14.51 37.13
C GLN A 396 15.05 -14.96 35.68
N LEU A 397 14.76 -14.10 34.70
CA LEU A 397 15.04 -14.36 33.28
C LEU A 397 16.54 -14.55 33.04
N THR A 398 17.38 -13.71 33.65
CA THR A 398 18.83 -13.75 33.49
C THR A 398 19.44 -15.01 34.16
N GLN A 399 18.94 -15.41 35.33
CA GLN A 399 19.32 -16.67 36.00
C GLN A 399 18.82 -17.91 35.22
N GLY A 400 17.63 -17.83 34.61
CA GLY A 400 17.12 -18.85 33.69
C GLY A 400 17.99 -19.02 32.43
N MET A 401 18.51 -17.93 31.89
CA MET A 401 19.44 -17.96 30.75
C MET A 401 20.83 -18.50 31.13
N ALA A 402 21.31 -18.25 32.35
CA ALA A 402 22.59 -18.77 32.85
C ALA A 402 22.55 -20.30 33.05
N THR A 403 21.46 -20.83 33.61
CA THR A 403 21.23 -22.28 33.76
C THR A 403 21.04 -22.99 32.41
N PHE A 404 20.54 -22.29 31.39
CA PHE A 404 20.48 -22.77 30.01
C PHE A 404 21.86 -22.86 29.35
N ARG A 405 22.77 -21.92 29.65
CA ARG A 405 24.16 -21.89 29.15
C ARG A 405 25.02 -23.04 29.69
N GLU A 406 24.87 -23.41 30.96
CA GLU A 406 25.62 -24.53 31.55
C GLU A 406 25.17 -25.90 31.01
N ARG A 407 23.88 -26.07 30.69
CA ARG A 407 23.38 -27.30 30.04
C ARG A 407 23.74 -27.38 28.56
N GLY A 408 23.81 -26.24 27.86
CA GLY A 408 24.24 -26.18 26.46
C GLY A 408 25.72 -26.46 26.23
N ALA A 409 26.59 -26.12 27.19
CA ALA A 409 28.05 -26.22 27.05
C ALA A 409 28.62 -27.66 27.12
N ARG A 410 27.85 -28.66 27.59
CA ARG A 410 28.27 -30.08 27.56
C ARG A 410 27.91 -30.82 26.28
N ALA A 411 27.12 -30.23 25.38
CA ALA A 411 26.64 -30.89 24.15
C ALA A 411 27.24 -30.37 22.84
N LEU A 412 28.12 -29.37 22.88
CA LEU A 412 28.72 -28.78 21.68
C LEU A 412 30.24 -28.68 21.83
N GLY A 413 30.96 -29.47 21.04
CA GLY A 413 32.39 -29.27 20.77
C GLY A 413 32.67 -27.88 20.17
N PRO A 414 33.94 -27.49 20.03
CA PRO A 414 34.31 -26.09 19.81
C PRO A 414 33.76 -25.59 18.47
N ALA A 415 32.80 -24.68 18.54
CA ALA A 415 32.24 -23.99 17.40
C ALA A 415 33.36 -23.18 16.71
N ARG A 416 33.76 -23.66 15.54
CA ARG A 416 34.52 -22.87 14.57
C ARG A 416 33.70 -21.63 14.25
N ALA A 417 34.28 -20.45 14.49
CA ALA A 417 33.73 -19.18 14.07
C ALA A 417 33.39 -19.25 12.57
N VAL A 418 32.10 -19.22 12.25
CA VAL A 418 31.64 -19.06 10.87
C VAL A 418 31.91 -17.60 10.52
N ALA A 419 32.92 -17.44 9.69
CA ALA A 419 33.37 -16.18 9.14
C ALA A 419 32.19 -15.42 8.51
N SER A 420 32.15 -14.13 8.81
CA SER A 420 31.55 -13.08 8.00
C SER A 420 31.71 -13.41 6.51
N ALA A 421 30.60 -13.79 5.88
CA ALA A 421 30.50 -13.71 4.43
C ALA A 421 30.46 -12.22 4.08
N LYS A 422 31.62 -11.67 3.73
CA LYS A 422 31.72 -10.45 2.94
C LYS A 422 31.08 -10.73 1.57
N THR A 423 29.77 -10.56 1.46
CA THR A 423 29.16 -10.27 0.16
C THR A 423 29.50 -8.82 -0.16
N SER A 424 30.32 -8.66 -1.20
CA SER A 424 30.57 -7.38 -1.84
C SER A 424 29.24 -6.66 -2.07
N ALA A 425 29.12 -5.45 -1.52
CA ALA A 425 28.02 -4.52 -1.79
C ALA A 425 28.07 -4.08 -3.26
N GLY A 426 27.68 -4.98 -4.15
CA GLY A 426 27.26 -4.68 -5.51
C GLY A 426 25.78 -4.31 -5.45
N GLU A 427 25.46 -3.17 -6.00
CA GLU A 427 24.10 -2.66 -6.15
C GLU A 427 23.12 -3.70 -6.68
N LEU A 428 21.93 -3.74 -6.11
CA LEU A 428 20.80 -4.45 -6.70
C LEU A 428 20.34 -3.70 -7.97
N ARG A 429 21.07 -3.84 -9.08
CA ARG A 429 20.58 -3.51 -10.42
C ARG A 429 19.73 -4.67 -10.88
N LEU A 430 18.44 -4.44 -11.15
CA LEU A 430 17.60 -5.48 -11.76
C LEU A 430 18.20 -5.80 -13.12
N PRO A 431 18.57 -7.06 -13.40
CA PRO A 431 19.33 -7.40 -14.61
C PRO A 431 18.61 -7.07 -15.93
N PHE A 432 17.31 -6.78 -15.87
CA PHE A 432 16.45 -6.51 -17.03
C PHE A 432 15.88 -5.08 -17.06
N SER A 433 16.36 -4.16 -16.21
CA SER A 433 15.82 -2.79 -16.16
C SER A 433 15.93 -1.99 -17.46
N HIS A 434 16.74 -2.46 -18.41
CA HIS A 434 16.99 -1.82 -19.70
C HIS A 434 16.34 -2.53 -20.90
N VAL A 435 15.68 -3.67 -20.68
CA VAL A 435 15.13 -4.51 -21.75
C VAL A 435 13.93 -3.82 -22.40
N ARG A 436 13.97 -3.70 -23.73
CA ARG A 436 12.93 -3.09 -24.56
C ARG A 436 12.35 -4.03 -25.60
N SER A 437 12.96 -5.20 -25.80
CA SER A 437 12.49 -6.21 -26.74
C SER A 437 12.57 -7.62 -26.14
N GLU A 438 11.79 -8.53 -26.72
CA GLU A 438 11.86 -9.95 -26.39
C GLU A 438 13.27 -10.52 -26.65
N GLU A 439 13.88 -10.15 -27.77
CA GLU A 439 15.23 -10.61 -28.14
C GLU A 439 16.29 -10.19 -27.10
N GLU A 440 16.22 -8.95 -26.61
CA GLU A 440 17.10 -8.48 -25.53
C GLU A 440 16.90 -9.31 -24.25
N MET A 441 15.65 -9.60 -23.89
CA MET A 441 15.33 -10.43 -22.72
C MET A 441 15.93 -11.83 -22.83
N PHE A 442 15.72 -12.50 -23.98
CA PHE A 442 16.24 -13.84 -24.21
C PHE A 442 17.77 -13.86 -24.35
N THR A 443 18.38 -12.78 -24.81
CA THR A 443 19.85 -12.64 -24.83
C THR A 443 20.41 -12.68 -23.42
N ILE A 444 19.80 -11.95 -22.48
CA ILE A 444 20.20 -11.96 -21.06
C ILE A 444 19.98 -13.34 -20.43
N LEU A 445 18.82 -13.98 -20.70
CA LEU A 445 18.54 -15.31 -20.17
C LEU A 445 19.53 -16.36 -20.70
N ARG A 446 19.83 -16.36 -22.01
CA ARG A 446 20.83 -17.26 -22.62
C ARG A 446 22.22 -17.03 -22.02
N ALA A 447 22.61 -15.77 -21.79
CA ALA A 447 23.87 -15.46 -21.13
C ALA A 447 23.91 -15.99 -19.68
N GLY A 448 22.80 -15.88 -18.93
CA GLY A 448 22.68 -16.46 -17.59
C GLY A 448 22.78 -17.99 -17.58
N VAL A 449 22.19 -18.66 -18.56
CA VAL A 449 22.31 -20.12 -18.76
C VAL A 449 23.74 -20.51 -19.11
N ALA A 450 24.37 -19.81 -20.06
CA ALA A 450 25.75 -20.06 -20.47
C ALA A 450 26.75 -19.87 -19.32
N GLN A 451 26.47 -18.95 -18.40
CA GLN A 451 27.26 -18.72 -17.18
C GLN A 451 26.96 -19.71 -16.05
N GLY A 452 26.03 -20.67 -16.24
CA GLY A 452 25.61 -21.63 -15.21
C GLY A 452 24.82 -20.99 -14.05
N LYS A 453 24.38 -19.74 -14.20
CA LYS A 453 23.61 -19.02 -13.18
C LYS A 453 22.12 -19.32 -13.23
N LEU A 454 21.62 -19.82 -14.37
CA LEU A 454 20.22 -20.16 -14.59
C LEU A 454 20.09 -21.58 -15.13
N PRO A 455 19.01 -22.31 -14.78
CA PRO A 455 18.73 -23.61 -15.38
C PRO A 455 18.34 -23.45 -16.85
N ALA A 456 18.77 -24.37 -17.71
CA ALA A 456 18.45 -24.32 -19.15
C ALA A 456 16.93 -24.30 -19.45
N SER A 457 16.13 -24.93 -18.57
CA SER A 457 14.67 -24.94 -18.65
C SER A 457 14.02 -23.56 -18.52
N ILE A 458 14.76 -22.53 -18.07
CA ILE A 458 14.22 -21.17 -17.94
C ILE A 458 13.86 -20.56 -19.29
N LEU A 459 14.57 -20.92 -20.37
CA LEU A 459 14.34 -20.38 -21.70
C LEU A 459 12.96 -20.81 -22.23
N ASN A 460 12.67 -22.12 -22.13
CA ASN A 460 11.37 -22.65 -22.56
C ASN A 460 10.24 -22.09 -21.69
N ARG A 461 10.44 -22.06 -20.36
CA ARG A 461 9.46 -21.48 -19.43
C ARG A 461 9.19 -20.00 -19.71
N ALA A 462 10.22 -19.23 -20.07
CA ALA A 462 10.05 -17.82 -20.43
C ALA A 462 9.24 -17.66 -21.72
N SER A 463 9.52 -18.47 -22.74
CA SER A 463 8.74 -18.48 -24.00
C SER A 463 7.29 -18.83 -23.73
N GLU A 464 7.04 -19.96 -23.07
CA GLU A 464 5.69 -20.44 -22.75
C GLU A 464 4.90 -19.43 -21.92
N LEU A 465 5.53 -18.81 -20.92
CA LEU A 465 4.88 -17.81 -20.07
C LEU A 465 4.57 -16.53 -20.84
N MET A 466 5.49 -16.04 -21.68
CA MET A 466 5.26 -14.86 -22.52
C MET A 466 4.14 -15.09 -23.54
N GLU A 467 4.17 -16.23 -24.22
CA GLU A 467 3.18 -16.61 -25.22
C GLU A 467 1.80 -16.75 -24.58
N SER A 468 1.70 -17.52 -23.50
CA SER A 468 0.43 -17.71 -22.79
C SER A 468 -0.12 -16.40 -22.22
N TYR A 469 0.73 -15.57 -21.60
CA TYR A 469 0.31 -14.28 -21.05
C TYR A 469 -0.18 -13.32 -22.14
N THR A 470 0.55 -13.21 -23.25
CA THR A 470 0.15 -12.40 -24.41
C THR A 470 -1.17 -12.88 -24.99
N ALA A 471 -1.33 -14.20 -25.14
CA ALA A 471 -2.56 -14.79 -25.66
C ALA A 471 -3.74 -14.53 -24.72
N SER A 472 -3.57 -14.67 -23.41
CA SER A 472 -4.60 -14.36 -22.41
C SER A 472 -5.01 -12.89 -22.43
N MET A 473 -4.06 -11.94 -22.52
CA MET A 473 -4.38 -10.52 -22.63
C MET A 473 -5.15 -10.19 -23.92
N LYS A 474 -4.77 -10.81 -25.05
CA LYS A 474 -5.50 -10.66 -26.32
C LYS A 474 -6.92 -11.22 -26.23
N ALA A 475 -7.07 -12.40 -25.62
CA ALA A 475 -8.37 -13.02 -25.39
C ALA A 475 -9.27 -12.17 -24.47
N GLY A 476 -8.67 -11.44 -23.51
CA GLY A 476 -9.34 -10.46 -22.67
C GLY A 476 -9.64 -9.11 -23.35
N GLY A 477 -9.44 -8.99 -24.66
CA GLY A 477 -9.82 -7.81 -25.45
C GLY A 477 -8.73 -6.74 -25.62
N ILE A 478 -7.48 -7.01 -25.23
CA ILE A 478 -6.37 -6.07 -25.43
C ILE A 478 -5.78 -6.26 -26.83
N SER A 479 -5.89 -5.24 -27.69
CA SER A 479 -5.54 -5.32 -29.12
C SER A 479 -4.05 -5.56 -29.39
N ASP A 480 -3.16 -4.87 -28.68
CA ASP A 480 -1.71 -5.08 -28.77
C ASP A 480 -1.02 -5.02 -27.39
N PRO A 481 -0.93 -6.15 -26.67
CA PRO A 481 -0.27 -6.20 -25.38
C PRO A 481 1.25 -6.36 -25.47
N SER A 482 1.84 -6.47 -26.66
CA SER A 482 3.20 -7.00 -26.86
C SER A 482 4.28 -6.20 -26.11
N ALA A 483 4.24 -4.87 -26.21
CA ALA A 483 5.17 -3.99 -25.49
C ALA A 483 5.01 -4.07 -23.96
N TYR A 484 3.76 -4.26 -23.50
CA TYR A 484 3.47 -4.44 -22.08
C TYR A 484 3.96 -5.81 -21.59
N THR A 485 3.72 -6.89 -22.35
CA THR A 485 4.20 -8.23 -22.02
C THR A 485 5.72 -8.25 -21.88
N VAL A 486 6.46 -7.68 -22.84
CA VAL A 486 7.93 -7.63 -22.76
C VAL A 486 8.39 -6.95 -21.48
N LYS A 487 7.78 -5.79 -21.14
CA LYS A 487 8.15 -5.04 -19.93
C LYS A 487 7.84 -5.82 -18.65
N ILE A 488 6.63 -6.36 -18.51
CA ILE A 488 6.22 -7.04 -17.28
C ILE A 488 6.96 -8.36 -17.09
N MET A 489 7.29 -9.05 -18.19
CA MET A 489 8.05 -10.30 -18.17
C MET A 489 9.53 -10.04 -17.89
N ALA A 490 10.13 -8.99 -18.47
CA ALA A 490 11.47 -8.55 -18.12
C ALA A 490 11.59 -8.25 -16.63
N GLU A 491 10.62 -7.55 -16.05
CA GLU A 491 10.56 -7.27 -14.62
C GLU A 491 10.40 -8.57 -13.79
N HIS A 492 9.46 -9.44 -14.16
CA HIS A 492 9.23 -10.73 -13.49
C HIS A 492 10.46 -11.64 -13.50
N PHE A 493 11.10 -11.83 -14.67
CA PHE A 493 12.30 -12.65 -14.79
C PHE A 493 13.50 -11.98 -14.11
N GLY A 494 13.58 -10.65 -14.10
CA GLY A 494 14.61 -9.93 -13.36
C GLY A 494 14.53 -10.17 -11.86
N LEU A 495 13.33 -10.08 -11.28
CA LEU A 495 13.10 -10.40 -9.87
C LEU A 495 13.35 -11.89 -9.60
N SER A 496 12.87 -12.77 -10.47
CA SER A 496 13.06 -14.22 -10.33
C SER A 496 14.54 -14.61 -10.38
N MET A 497 15.34 -13.98 -11.24
CA MET A 497 16.79 -14.20 -11.28
C MET A 497 17.47 -13.83 -9.96
N LEU A 498 17.03 -12.75 -9.30
CA LEU A 498 17.52 -12.41 -7.97
C LEU A 498 17.18 -13.52 -6.97
N GLN A 499 15.98 -14.11 -7.06
CA GLN A 499 15.57 -15.23 -6.18
C GLN A 499 16.29 -16.54 -6.50
N MET A 500 16.73 -16.75 -7.74
CA MET A 500 17.56 -17.89 -8.12
C MET A 500 18.99 -17.76 -7.59
N ALA A 501 19.53 -16.54 -7.56
CA ALA A 501 20.86 -16.27 -7.00
C ALA A 501 20.84 -16.26 -5.46
N HIS A 502 19.85 -15.58 -4.87
CA HIS A 502 19.68 -15.41 -3.43
C HIS A 502 18.21 -15.56 -3.07
N ARG A 503 17.82 -16.79 -2.77
CA ARG A 503 16.42 -17.11 -2.43
C ARG A 503 16.03 -16.48 -1.10
N HIS A 504 14.96 -15.69 -1.12
CA HIS A 504 14.33 -15.21 0.10
C HIS A 504 13.82 -16.37 0.95
N LYS A 505 14.06 -16.31 2.26
CA LYS A 505 13.51 -17.25 3.24
C LYS A 505 12.38 -16.57 3.98
N PHE A 506 11.18 -17.11 3.84
CA PHE A 506 10.00 -16.60 4.54
C PHE A 506 10.02 -17.05 6.00
N ASP A 507 9.78 -16.11 6.91
CA ASP A 507 9.50 -16.39 8.31
C ASP A 507 8.07 -16.93 8.48
N SER A 508 7.73 -17.41 9.69
CA SER A 508 6.38 -17.90 10.02
C SER A 508 5.27 -16.89 9.73
N ALA A 509 5.53 -15.60 9.93
CA ALA A 509 4.66 -14.52 9.47
C ALA A 509 5.50 -13.55 8.63
N HIS A 510 4.97 -13.20 7.47
CA HIS A 510 5.60 -12.31 6.51
C HIS A 510 4.71 -11.10 6.28
N LYS A 511 5.31 -9.91 6.28
CA LYS A 511 4.63 -8.66 5.93
C LYS A 511 5.04 -8.26 4.52
N ARG A 512 4.09 -7.72 3.75
CA ARG A 512 4.36 -7.29 2.38
C ARG A 512 5.54 -6.31 2.32
N VAL A 513 6.42 -6.52 1.34
CA VAL A 513 7.61 -5.70 1.14
C VAL A 513 7.31 -4.60 0.12
N LEU A 514 7.35 -3.35 0.58
CA LEU A 514 7.13 -2.16 -0.25
C LEU A 514 8.44 -1.44 -0.62
N GLU A 515 9.51 -1.68 0.15
CA GLU A 515 10.81 -1.02 0.01
C GLU A 515 11.94 -2.05 0.15
N PRO A 516 13.05 -1.92 -0.59
CA PRO A 516 13.36 -0.88 -1.58
C PRO A 516 12.67 -1.09 -2.95
N TYR A 517 11.89 -2.16 -3.07
CA TYR A 517 11.11 -2.49 -4.27
C TYR A 517 9.69 -2.87 -3.86
N ASP A 518 8.70 -2.28 -4.52
CA ASP A 518 7.28 -2.51 -4.24
C ASP A 518 6.79 -3.79 -4.93
N TYR A 519 6.91 -4.92 -4.23
CA TYR A 519 6.47 -6.22 -4.71
C TYR A 519 4.94 -6.34 -4.80
N TYR A 520 4.20 -5.56 -4.00
CA TYR A 520 2.74 -5.54 -4.04
C TYR A 520 2.27 -4.95 -5.37
N SER A 521 2.73 -3.74 -5.70
CA SER A 521 2.38 -3.06 -6.95
C SER A 521 2.85 -3.82 -8.18
N PHE A 522 4.00 -4.51 -8.11
CA PHE A 522 4.42 -5.46 -9.15
C PHE A 522 3.37 -6.55 -9.38
N GLY A 523 2.95 -7.24 -8.32
CA GLY A 523 1.96 -8.31 -8.40
C GLY A 523 0.61 -7.83 -8.92
N GLN A 524 0.14 -6.65 -8.47
CA GLN A 524 -1.11 -6.05 -8.98
C GLN A 524 -1.02 -5.78 -10.49
N ARG A 525 0.04 -5.11 -10.96
CA ARG A 525 0.24 -4.82 -12.39
C ARG A 525 0.31 -6.09 -13.23
N TYR A 526 1.03 -7.10 -12.75
CA TYR A 526 1.17 -8.36 -13.47
C TYR A 526 -0.18 -9.05 -13.68
N ILE A 527 -1.06 -9.06 -12.68
CA ILE A 527 -2.34 -9.77 -12.76
C ILE A 527 -3.46 -8.92 -13.37
N GLN A 528 -3.39 -7.60 -13.27
CA GLN A 528 -4.44 -6.69 -13.76
C GLN A 528 -4.80 -6.92 -15.23
N GLY A 529 -3.81 -7.16 -16.09
CA GLY A 529 -4.05 -7.42 -17.53
C GLY A 529 -4.73 -8.76 -17.83
N LEU A 530 -4.84 -9.65 -16.84
CA LEU A 530 -5.43 -10.99 -16.97
C LEU A 530 -6.86 -11.07 -16.41
N ILE A 531 -7.36 -9.99 -15.79
CA ILE A 531 -8.72 -9.94 -15.26
C ILE A 531 -9.62 -9.21 -16.25
N ASP A 532 -10.65 -9.90 -16.71
CA ASP A 532 -11.78 -9.27 -17.39
C ASP A 532 -12.68 -8.61 -16.34
N MET A 533 -12.40 -7.33 -16.04
CA MET A 533 -13.17 -6.56 -15.07
C MET A 533 -14.63 -6.34 -15.49
N GLN A 534 -14.96 -6.44 -16.79
CA GLN A 534 -16.34 -6.23 -17.26
C GLN A 534 -17.24 -7.41 -16.92
N HIS A 535 -16.70 -8.63 -16.94
CA HIS A 535 -17.44 -9.87 -16.64
C HIS A 535 -17.13 -10.46 -15.26
N SER A 536 -16.26 -9.82 -14.49
CA SER A 536 -16.00 -10.19 -13.10
C SER A 536 -17.07 -9.60 -12.17
N CYS A 537 -17.46 -10.33 -11.14
CA CYS A 537 -18.44 -9.87 -10.16
C CYS A 537 -17.91 -9.96 -8.73
N LEU A 538 -18.29 -8.99 -7.90
CA LEU A 538 -18.13 -9.04 -6.47
C LEU A 538 -19.51 -9.26 -5.84
N GLY A 539 -19.79 -10.49 -5.40
CA GLY A 539 -21.05 -10.82 -4.74
C GLY A 539 -21.08 -10.35 -3.28
N HIS A 540 -22.28 -10.10 -2.74
CA HIS A 540 -22.50 -9.78 -1.32
C HIS A 540 -21.63 -8.64 -0.78
N VAL A 541 -21.62 -7.52 -1.51
CA VAL A 541 -20.77 -6.35 -1.22
C VAL A 541 -21.02 -5.76 0.18
N ASP A 542 -22.25 -5.87 0.67
CA ASP A 542 -22.68 -5.53 2.02
C ASP A 542 -21.87 -6.28 3.11
N ARG A 543 -21.56 -7.56 2.90
CA ARG A 543 -20.75 -8.35 3.84
C ARG A 543 -19.32 -7.86 3.96
N PHE A 544 -18.74 -7.32 2.88
CA PHE A 544 -17.41 -6.73 2.94
C PHE A 544 -17.39 -5.43 3.75
N ALA A 545 -18.47 -4.64 3.70
CA ALA A 545 -18.62 -3.47 4.57
C ALA A 545 -18.74 -3.89 6.05
N GLU A 546 -19.48 -4.97 6.33
CA GLU A 546 -19.57 -5.54 7.67
C GLU A 546 -18.21 -6.04 8.18
N ILE A 547 -17.46 -6.77 7.35
CA ILE A 547 -16.09 -7.23 7.66
C ILE A 547 -15.20 -6.04 8.01
N GLN A 548 -15.24 -4.97 7.22
CA GLN A 548 -14.48 -3.75 7.52
C GLN A 548 -14.88 -3.15 8.88
N ALA A 549 -16.18 -3.06 9.16
CA ALA A 549 -16.67 -2.54 10.44
C ALA A 549 -16.29 -3.43 11.64
N GLN A 550 -16.29 -4.76 11.48
CA GLN A 550 -15.80 -5.71 12.50
C GLN A 550 -14.31 -5.46 12.81
N LEU A 551 -13.48 -5.34 11.76
CA LEU A 551 -12.05 -5.05 11.92
C LEU A 551 -11.81 -3.69 12.57
N ASP A 552 -12.58 -2.66 12.22
CA ASP A 552 -12.46 -1.32 12.82
C ASP A 552 -12.87 -1.31 14.31
N ARG A 553 -13.70 -2.27 14.75
CA ARG A 553 -13.99 -2.52 16.19
C ARG A 553 -12.93 -3.37 16.90
N GLY A 554 -11.86 -3.76 16.20
CA GLY A 554 -10.82 -4.64 16.73
C GLY A 554 -11.21 -6.12 16.75
N GLU A 555 -12.33 -6.50 16.15
CA GLU A 555 -12.69 -7.91 15.99
C GLU A 555 -11.79 -8.56 14.92
N ASN A 556 -11.57 -9.87 15.03
CA ASN A 556 -10.86 -10.63 14.02
C ASN A 556 -11.84 -11.23 13.01
N VAL A 557 -11.43 -11.30 11.75
CA VAL A 557 -12.22 -11.91 10.69
C VAL A 557 -11.40 -12.98 9.98
N VAL A 558 -11.95 -14.19 9.89
CA VAL A 558 -11.35 -15.29 9.13
C VAL A 558 -12.23 -15.62 7.93
N LEU A 559 -11.68 -15.44 6.74
CA LEU A 559 -12.30 -15.78 5.48
C LEU A 559 -11.97 -17.24 5.15
N LEU A 560 -13.00 -18.06 5.20
CA LEU A 560 -12.94 -19.44 4.76
C LEU A 560 -13.28 -19.49 3.27
N ALA A 561 -12.27 -19.72 2.44
CA ALA A 561 -12.39 -19.64 0.99
C ALA A 561 -12.02 -20.97 0.30
N ASN A 562 -12.49 -21.14 -0.93
CA ASN A 562 -11.85 -22.08 -1.85
C ASN A 562 -10.54 -21.46 -2.40
N HIS A 563 -9.75 -22.24 -3.13
CA HIS A 563 -8.50 -21.78 -3.73
C HIS A 563 -8.44 -22.25 -5.18
N GLN A 564 -8.16 -21.37 -6.14
CA GLN A 564 -8.18 -21.71 -7.56
C GLN A 564 -6.82 -21.53 -8.22
N THR A 565 -6.13 -20.44 -7.90
CA THR A 565 -4.89 -20.06 -8.56
C THR A 565 -3.86 -19.53 -7.56
N GLU A 566 -2.58 -19.61 -7.90
CA GLU A 566 -1.53 -18.96 -7.10
C GLU A 566 -1.67 -17.42 -7.08
N ALA A 567 -2.52 -16.87 -7.96
CA ALA A 567 -2.80 -15.44 -8.10
C ALA A 567 -4.04 -14.97 -7.33
N ASP A 568 -4.74 -15.85 -6.58
CA ASP A 568 -5.93 -15.50 -5.81
C ASP A 568 -5.71 -14.25 -4.91
N PRO A 569 -4.54 -14.05 -4.25
CA PRO A 569 -4.28 -12.83 -3.51
C PRO A 569 -4.33 -11.53 -4.33
N ALA A 570 -3.89 -11.58 -5.59
CA ALA A 570 -3.92 -10.43 -6.48
C ALA A 570 -5.34 -10.19 -7.02
N VAL A 571 -6.06 -11.26 -7.36
CA VAL A 571 -7.47 -11.17 -7.80
C VAL A 571 -8.34 -10.58 -6.69
N TRP A 572 -8.20 -11.07 -5.46
CA TRP A 572 -8.84 -10.52 -4.27
C TRP A 572 -8.60 -9.02 -4.15
N ALA A 573 -7.33 -8.61 -4.20
CA ALA A 573 -6.95 -7.22 -4.04
C ALA A 573 -7.52 -6.35 -5.17
N LEU A 574 -7.42 -6.78 -6.44
CA LEU A 574 -7.90 -6.01 -7.60
C LEU A 574 -9.43 -5.84 -7.61
N LEU A 575 -10.19 -6.82 -7.11
CA LEU A 575 -11.65 -6.71 -7.03
C LEU A 575 -12.12 -5.80 -5.89
N LEU A 576 -11.31 -5.61 -4.84
CA LEU A 576 -11.67 -4.85 -3.65
C LEU A 576 -11.01 -3.47 -3.57
N GLU A 577 -9.89 -3.22 -4.23
CA GLU A 577 -9.06 -2.01 -4.04
C GLU A 577 -9.82 -0.70 -4.28
N SER A 578 -10.85 -0.70 -5.13
CA SER A 578 -11.64 0.49 -5.43
C SER A 578 -12.61 0.88 -4.31
N ARG A 579 -13.13 -0.09 -3.56
CA ARG A 579 -14.20 0.11 -2.56
C ARG A 579 -13.77 -0.21 -1.13
N PHE A 580 -12.84 -1.14 -0.96
CA PHE A 580 -12.34 -1.62 0.33
C PHE A 580 -10.80 -1.73 0.33
N PRO A 581 -10.08 -0.59 0.22
CA PRO A 581 -8.63 -0.58 0.06
C PRO A 581 -7.86 -1.20 1.24
N LYS A 582 -8.40 -1.08 2.47
CA LYS A 582 -7.84 -1.76 3.65
C LYS A 582 -7.96 -3.28 3.53
N LEU A 583 -9.13 -3.81 3.15
CA LEU A 583 -9.32 -5.26 2.96
C LEU A 583 -8.46 -5.83 1.83
N ALA A 584 -8.22 -5.03 0.77
CA ALA A 584 -7.38 -5.42 -0.36
C ALA A 584 -5.88 -5.54 0.00
N THR A 585 -5.44 -4.87 1.07
CA THR A 585 -4.01 -4.73 1.40
C THR A 585 -3.64 -5.44 2.70
N GLU A 586 -4.49 -5.38 3.74
CA GLU A 586 -4.17 -5.85 5.09
C GLU A 586 -4.47 -7.33 5.34
N VAL A 587 -5.24 -7.99 4.46
CA VAL A 587 -5.50 -9.43 4.51
C VAL A 587 -4.19 -10.25 4.58
N ALA A 588 -4.11 -11.17 5.53
CA ALA A 588 -3.03 -12.13 5.67
C ALA A 588 -3.45 -13.50 5.12
N TYR A 589 -2.71 -14.01 4.12
CA TYR A 589 -3.00 -15.28 3.49
C TYR A 589 -2.26 -16.42 4.17
N VAL A 590 -2.97 -17.47 4.57
CA VAL A 590 -2.34 -18.73 4.97
C VAL A 590 -1.85 -19.44 3.71
N ALA A 591 -0.54 -19.42 3.47
CA ALA A 591 0.07 -19.83 2.21
C ALA A 591 1.37 -20.60 2.42
N GLY A 592 1.76 -21.40 1.43
CA GLY A 592 2.76 -22.43 1.63
C GLY A 592 3.40 -23.03 0.40
N ASP A 593 4.42 -23.84 0.64
CA ASP A 593 5.06 -24.70 -0.36
C ASP A 593 5.50 -23.94 -1.62
N ARG A 594 4.82 -24.14 -2.76
CA ARG A 594 5.27 -23.62 -4.06
C ARG A 594 5.42 -22.10 -4.05
N VAL A 595 4.45 -21.36 -3.51
CA VAL A 595 4.45 -19.89 -3.62
C VAL A 595 5.56 -19.22 -2.83
N ILE A 596 6.11 -19.90 -1.82
CA ILE A 596 7.23 -19.40 -0.99
C ILE A 596 8.58 -20.08 -1.31
N THR A 597 8.61 -21.09 -2.19
CA THR A 597 9.84 -21.83 -2.54
C THR A 597 10.24 -21.72 -4.00
N ASP A 598 9.29 -21.56 -4.92
CA ASP A 598 9.52 -21.43 -6.37
C ASP A 598 10.03 -20.02 -6.68
N PRO A 599 11.25 -19.85 -7.23
CA PRO A 599 11.80 -18.54 -7.57
C PRO A 599 10.93 -17.69 -8.49
N LEU A 600 10.06 -18.31 -9.30
CA LEU A 600 9.09 -17.60 -10.13
C LEU A 600 7.90 -17.08 -9.30
N CYS A 601 7.53 -17.74 -8.22
CA CYS A 601 6.39 -17.32 -7.39
C CYS A 601 6.78 -16.33 -6.28
N ILE A 602 8.00 -16.46 -5.75
CA ILE A 602 8.49 -15.66 -4.62
C ILE A 602 8.30 -14.14 -4.81
N PRO A 603 8.56 -13.53 -5.99
CA PRO A 603 8.33 -12.10 -6.18
C PRO A 603 6.87 -11.67 -5.90
N PHE A 604 5.88 -12.51 -6.22
CA PHE A 604 4.49 -12.23 -5.93
C PHE A 604 4.19 -12.36 -4.43
N SER A 605 4.74 -13.40 -3.79
CA SER A 605 4.57 -13.67 -2.36
C SER A 605 5.21 -12.60 -1.47
N LEU A 606 6.36 -12.05 -1.88
CA LEU A 606 7.01 -10.93 -1.19
C LEU A 606 6.08 -9.71 -1.09
N GLY A 607 5.17 -9.53 -2.04
CA GLY A 607 4.18 -8.45 -2.07
C GLY A 607 2.93 -8.70 -1.22
N ARG A 608 2.83 -9.78 -0.44
CA ARG A 608 1.63 -10.13 0.34
C ARG A 608 1.94 -10.27 1.82
N ASN A 609 0.92 -10.11 2.67
CA ASN A 609 0.99 -10.54 4.07
C ASN A 609 0.70 -12.04 4.11
N LEU A 610 1.57 -12.84 4.72
CA LEU A 610 1.43 -14.29 4.73
C LEU A 610 1.60 -14.87 6.13
N TYR A 611 0.86 -15.93 6.42
CA TYR A 611 1.22 -16.91 7.42
C TYR A 611 1.75 -18.15 6.70
N CYS A 612 3.05 -18.38 6.86
CA CYS A 612 3.75 -19.39 6.08
C CYS A 612 3.58 -20.77 6.72
N VAL A 613 2.87 -21.65 6.02
CA VAL A 613 2.62 -23.03 6.44
C VAL A 613 3.08 -24.01 5.37
N HIS A 614 3.41 -25.24 5.75
CA HIS A 614 3.55 -26.35 4.83
C HIS A 614 2.24 -27.11 4.75
N SER A 615 1.72 -27.33 3.55
CA SER A 615 0.48 -28.07 3.33
C SER A 615 0.62 -29.50 3.84
N LYS A 616 -0.43 -29.99 4.50
CA LYS A 616 -0.54 -31.39 4.93
C LYS A 616 -0.39 -32.35 3.73
N LYS A 617 -0.82 -31.92 2.53
CA LYS A 617 -0.71 -32.69 1.27
C LYS A 617 0.74 -32.95 0.85
N HIS A 618 1.65 -32.04 1.17
CA HIS A 618 3.06 -32.08 0.75
C HIS A 618 4.04 -32.33 1.91
N LEU A 619 3.50 -32.64 3.10
CA LEU A 619 4.30 -32.84 4.31
C LEU A 619 5.13 -34.13 4.24
N ASN A 620 4.64 -35.13 3.51
CA ASN A 620 5.29 -36.44 3.34
C ASN A 620 6.13 -36.56 2.06
N ASP A 621 6.12 -35.57 1.16
CA ASP A 621 6.81 -35.66 -0.15
C ASP A 621 8.31 -35.92 -0.01
N VAL A 622 8.90 -35.42 1.09
CA VAL A 622 10.30 -35.65 1.48
C VAL A 622 10.28 -36.02 2.97
N PRO A 623 10.26 -37.33 3.31
CA PRO A 623 10.10 -37.82 4.69
C PRO A 623 11.08 -37.22 5.69
N GLU A 624 12.31 -36.91 5.24
CA GLU A 624 13.39 -36.35 6.04
C GLU A 624 13.10 -34.91 6.51
N LEU A 625 12.30 -34.15 5.75
CA LEU A 625 11.95 -32.75 6.06
C LEU A 625 10.68 -32.62 6.89
N LYS A 626 9.98 -33.72 7.17
CA LYS A 626 8.66 -33.73 7.85
C LYS A 626 8.72 -33.09 9.24
N VAL A 627 9.73 -33.43 10.04
CA VAL A 627 9.87 -32.94 11.43
C VAL A 627 10.10 -31.43 11.45
N GLU A 628 10.95 -30.93 10.54
CA GLU A 628 11.24 -29.50 10.39
C GLU A 628 10.00 -28.74 9.90
N LYS A 629 9.34 -29.22 8.84
CA LYS A 629 8.09 -28.63 8.33
C LYS A 629 6.99 -28.55 9.40
N ALA A 630 6.83 -29.60 10.21
CA ALA A 630 5.87 -29.63 11.31
C ALA A 630 6.24 -28.65 12.44
N ALA A 631 7.54 -28.46 12.73
CA ALA A 631 8.00 -27.45 13.68
C ALA A 631 7.71 -26.02 13.18
N THR A 632 7.95 -25.74 11.91
CA THR A 632 7.60 -24.45 11.28
C THR A 632 6.10 -24.18 11.36
N ASN A 633 5.25 -25.16 11.05
CA ASN A 633 3.79 -25.01 11.17
C ASN A 633 3.34 -24.69 12.60
N ARG A 634 3.91 -25.37 13.61
CA ARG A 634 3.62 -25.08 15.02
C ARG A 634 4.03 -23.65 15.38
N GLN A 635 5.16 -23.18 14.87
CA GLN A 635 5.60 -21.81 15.12
C GLN A 635 4.67 -20.80 14.46
N THR A 636 4.24 -21.05 13.22
CA THR A 636 3.28 -20.19 12.51
C THR A 636 1.95 -20.11 13.24
N LEU A 637 1.42 -21.22 13.75
CA LEU A 637 0.18 -21.21 14.55
C LEU A 637 0.31 -20.39 15.83
N ARG A 638 1.47 -20.40 16.51
CA ARG A 638 1.71 -19.54 17.68
C ARG A 638 1.71 -18.06 17.32
N VAL A 639 2.30 -17.70 16.18
CA VAL A 639 2.32 -16.31 15.71
C VAL A 639 0.90 -15.87 15.33
N MET A 640 0.15 -16.69 14.60
CA MET A 640 -1.26 -16.44 14.30
C MET A 640 -2.09 -16.26 15.56
N ALA A 641 -1.90 -17.09 16.58
CA ALA A 641 -2.62 -17.00 17.83
C ALA A 641 -2.35 -15.70 18.58
N ARG A 642 -1.07 -15.30 18.64
CA ARG A 642 -0.67 -14.00 19.21
C ARG A 642 -1.31 -12.84 18.46
N ASP A 643 -1.29 -12.88 17.13
CA ASP A 643 -1.82 -11.79 16.31
C ASP A 643 -3.36 -11.71 16.45
N LEU A 644 -4.06 -12.85 16.47
CA LEU A 644 -5.50 -12.91 16.77
C LEU A 644 -5.81 -12.39 18.18
N ALA A 645 -4.97 -12.67 19.18
CA ALA A 645 -5.18 -12.13 20.53
C ALA A 645 -5.02 -10.60 20.58
N ALA A 646 -4.24 -10.00 19.67
CA ALA A 646 -4.12 -8.55 19.56
C ALA A 646 -5.34 -7.86 18.91
N GLY A 647 -6.18 -8.61 18.18
CA GLY A 647 -7.39 -8.11 17.54
C GLY A 647 -7.15 -7.43 16.18
N GLY A 648 -8.23 -7.21 15.43
CA GLY A 648 -8.21 -6.49 14.15
C GLY A 648 -7.54 -7.24 12.99
N VAL A 649 -7.40 -8.57 13.08
CA VAL A 649 -6.72 -9.37 12.06
C VAL A 649 -7.71 -9.91 11.03
N LEU A 650 -7.42 -9.68 9.75
CA LEU A 650 -8.11 -10.31 8.62
C LEU A 650 -7.27 -11.47 8.06
N ILE A 651 -7.78 -12.68 8.14
CA ILE A 651 -7.10 -13.89 7.65
C ILE A 651 -7.87 -14.46 6.47
N TRP A 652 -7.16 -14.83 5.40
CA TRP A 652 -7.68 -15.67 4.34
C TRP A 652 -7.07 -17.06 4.44
N VAL A 653 -7.91 -18.10 4.46
CA VAL A 653 -7.45 -19.49 4.50
C VAL A 653 -8.30 -20.34 3.57
N ALA A 654 -7.64 -21.25 2.86
CA ALA A 654 -8.28 -22.31 2.10
C ALA A 654 -8.09 -23.66 2.81
N PRO A 655 -9.10 -24.16 3.54
CA PRO A 655 -8.97 -25.41 4.32
C PRO A 655 -8.71 -26.65 3.46
N SER A 656 -9.06 -26.62 2.17
CA SER A 656 -8.73 -27.67 1.20
C SER A 656 -7.22 -27.90 1.05
N GLY A 657 -6.39 -26.94 1.45
CA GLY A 657 -4.93 -27.01 1.41
C GLY A 657 -4.34 -27.09 0.01
N GLY A 658 -5.12 -26.80 -1.04
CA GLY A 658 -4.66 -26.79 -2.42
C GLY A 658 -5.72 -26.32 -3.41
N ARG A 659 -5.28 -26.02 -4.63
CA ARG A 659 -6.13 -25.49 -5.70
C ARG A 659 -7.18 -26.50 -6.17
N ASP A 660 -8.36 -25.99 -6.50
CA ASP A 660 -9.44 -26.69 -7.17
C ASP A 660 -8.90 -27.41 -8.43
N ARG A 661 -9.47 -28.57 -8.74
CA ARG A 661 -9.13 -29.36 -9.93
C ARG A 661 -10.34 -29.44 -10.85
N HIS A 662 -10.10 -29.48 -12.15
CA HIS A 662 -11.18 -29.70 -13.12
C HIS A 662 -11.83 -31.06 -12.87
N LEU A 663 -13.10 -31.03 -12.51
CA LEU A 663 -13.96 -32.20 -12.50
C LEU A 663 -14.64 -32.26 -13.86
N THR A 664 -14.55 -33.40 -14.52
CA THR A 664 -15.20 -33.64 -15.81
C THR A 664 -16.73 -33.67 -15.72
N ASP A 665 -17.29 -33.72 -14.51
CA ASP A 665 -18.73 -33.80 -14.25
C ASP A 665 -19.25 -32.62 -13.43
N ARG A 666 -20.31 -31.97 -13.96
CA ARG A 666 -21.03 -30.85 -13.35
C ARG A 666 -21.73 -31.27 -12.05
N ALA A 667 -22.20 -32.50 -11.94
CA ALA A 667 -22.87 -33.00 -10.74
C ALA A 667 -21.90 -33.12 -9.55
N GLN A 668 -20.68 -33.65 -9.78
CA GLN A 668 -19.62 -33.66 -8.77
C GLN A 668 -19.16 -32.26 -8.34
N ARG A 669 -19.15 -31.30 -9.27
CA ARG A 669 -18.82 -29.90 -8.97
C ARG A 669 -19.86 -29.26 -8.04
N GLN A 670 -21.14 -29.54 -8.27
CA GLN A 670 -22.24 -29.07 -7.44
C GLN A 670 -22.25 -29.76 -6.05
N GLN A 671 -21.84 -31.03 -6.00
CA GLN A 671 -21.74 -31.82 -4.77
C GLN A 671 -20.52 -31.44 -3.90
N LEU A 672 -19.41 -30.97 -4.49
CA LEU A 672 -18.27 -30.40 -3.74
C LEU A 672 -18.49 -28.93 -3.33
N LEU A 673 -19.42 -28.23 -3.98
CA LEU A 673 -19.90 -26.92 -3.53
C LEU A 673 -21.10 -27.04 -2.56
N SER A 674 -21.44 -28.26 -2.13
CA SER A 674 -22.55 -28.53 -1.21
C SER A 674 -22.19 -28.28 0.26
N ASP A 675 -23.20 -28.33 1.13
CA ASP A 675 -23.10 -28.19 2.58
C ASP A 675 -22.02 -29.08 3.21
N ALA A 676 -21.68 -30.23 2.62
CA ALA A 676 -20.60 -31.11 3.11
C ALA A 676 -19.19 -30.49 3.03
N ALA A 677 -18.91 -29.66 2.02
CA ALA A 677 -17.65 -28.92 1.95
C ALA A 677 -17.63 -27.76 2.94
N PHE A 678 -18.78 -27.11 3.15
CA PHE A 678 -18.94 -26.09 4.17
C PHE A 678 -18.82 -26.67 5.60
N GLU A 679 -19.35 -27.86 5.85
CA GLU A 679 -19.19 -28.60 7.10
C GLU A 679 -17.73 -29.01 7.34
N SER A 680 -17.03 -29.48 6.29
CA SER A 680 -15.59 -29.80 6.38
C SER A 680 -14.74 -28.56 6.70
N ILE A 681 -15.05 -27.44 6.04
CA ILE A 681 -14.45 -26.12 6.29
C ILE A 681 -14.73 -25.63 7.71
N SER A 682 -15.98 -25.76 8.19
CA SER A 682 -16.40 -25.37 9.54
C SER A 682 -15.75 -26.24 10.61
N HIS A 683 -15.61 -27.54 10.37
CA HIS A 683 -14.94 -28.45 11.29
C HIS A 683 -13.43 -28.17 11.36
N GLU A 684 -12.78 -27.79 10.25
CA GLU A 684 -11.37 -27.39 10.27
C GLU A 684 -11.18 -25.99 10.90
N TYR A 685 -12.18 -25.10 10.80
CA TYR A 685 -12.25 -23.84 11.53
C TYR A 685 -12.31 -24.06 13.05
N ASP A 686 -13.18 -24.95 13.53
CA ASP A 686 -13.25 -25.30 14.95
C ASP A 686 -11.91 -25.87 15.47
N ARG A 687 -11.23 -26.69 14.65
CA ARG A 687 -9.89 -27.18 15.00
C ARG A 687 -8.85 -26.07 14.98
N LEU A 688 -8.90 -25.14 14.02
CA LEU A 688 -8.00 -23.97 13.97
C LEU A 688 -8.18 -23.11 15.22
N LEU A 689 -9.42 -22.83 15.63
CA LEU A 689 -9.71 -22.07 16.86
C LEU A 689 -9.19 -22.81 18.10
N LYS A 690 -9.47 -24.11 18.23
CA LYS A 690 -8.93 -24.92 19.34
C LYS A 690 -7.39 -24.93 19.35
N ALA A 691 -6.76 -24.97 18.19
CA ALA A 691 -5.30 -24.90 18.04
C ALA A 691 -4.75 -23.55 18.51
N VAL A 692 -5.38 -22.46 18.06
CA VAL A 692 -5.02 -21.08 18.39
C VAL A 692 -5.18 -20.81 19.89
N HIS A 693 -6.22 -21.34 20.53
CA HIS A 693 -6.47 -21.18 21.96
C HIS A 693 -5.76 -22.20 22.86
N GLY A 694 -4.91 -23.07 22.30
CA GLY A 694 -4.18 -24.08 23.08
C GLY A 694 -5.08 -25.14 23.72
N GLN A 695 -6.29 -25.34 23.19
CA GLN A 695 -7.32 -26.24 23.71
C GLN A 695 -7.35 -27.61 23.03
N LEU A 696 -6.39 -27.91 22.14
CA LEU A 696 -6.25 -29.24 21.55
C LEU A 696 -5.69 -30.23 22.58
N SER A 697 -6.27 -31.42 22.66
CA SER A 697 -5.67 -32.54 23.39
C SER A 697 -4.34 -32.97 22.74
N GLY A 698 -3.47 -33.66 23.49
CA GLY A 698 -2.15 -34.10 22.98
C GLY A 698 -2.23 -34.91 21.67
N ALA A 699 -3.25 -35.74 21.52
CA ALA A 699 -3.50 -36.51 20.30
C ALA A 699 -4.02 -35.64 19.13
N GLU A 700 -4.83 -34.60 19.40
CA GLU A 700 -5.33 -33.68 18.36
C GLU A 700 -4.26 -32.72 17.87
N ALA A 701 -3.36 -32.28 18.77
CA ALA A 701 -2.20 -31.47 18.43
C ALA A 701 -1.20 -32.26 17.57
N GLU A 702 -0.97 -33.54 17.88
CA GLU A 702 -0.19 -34.45 17.03
C GLU A 702 -0.87 -34.69 15.67
N ALA A 703 -2.18 -34.93 15.65
CA ALA A 703 -2.96 -35.13 14.42
C ALA A 703 -3.00 -33.87 13.51
N TYR A 704 -2.93 -32.66 14.06
CA TYR A 704 -2.83 -31.44 13.26
C TYR A 704 -1.47 -31.32 12.52
N THR A 705 -0.45 -32.01 13.04
CA THR A 705 0.91 -32.08 12.45
C THR A 705 1.18 -33.36 11.65
N GLN A 706 0.18 -34.24 11.51
CA GLN A 706 0.28 -35.47 10.72
C GLN A 706 -0.80 -35.50 9.62
N PRO A 707 -0.55 -36.10 8.45
CA PRO A 707 -1.56 -36.17 7.40
C PRO A 707 -2.63 -37.19 7.76
N LYS A 708 -3.91 -36.87 7.46
CA LYS A 708 -4.95 -37.89 7.31
C LYS A 708 -4.51 -38.80 6.16
N LEU A 709 -4.30 -40.09 6.46
CA LEU A 709 -4.33 -41.12 5.44
C LEU A 709 -5.76 -41.16 4.91
N GLU A 710 -5.99 -40.62 3.71
CA GLU A 710 -7.24 -40.86 3.00
C GLU A 710 -7.23 -42.32 2.52
N SER A 711 -8.23 -43.06 2.98
CA SER A 711 -8.68 -44.34 2.44
C SER A 711 -9.50 -44.13 1.17
#